data_AF-A0A8S1YBJ9-F1
#
_entry.id   AF-A0A8S1YBJ9-F1
#
_cell.length_a   1.000
_cell.length_b   1.000
_cell.length_c   1.000
_cell.angle_alpha   90.00
_cell.angle_beta   90.00
_cell.angle_gamma   90.00
#
_symmetry.space_group_name_H-M   'P 1'
#
loop_
_entity.id
_entity.type
_entity.pdbx_description
1 polymer ?
#
loop_
_entity_poly.entity_id
_entity_poly.type
_entity_poly.pdbx_seq_one_letter_code
_entity_poly.pdbx_strand_id
1 'polypeptide(L)'
;MAVVQYSVSWGILTLPSNNPFTIKSIRNELDSDIICAGFGVWSKYVPLSNVVQIGEIGILDSSCFHLFRIQDQINNQLYFLSYECLDFEKKTIKKYFLFLGSDGSDFTEEIQINEEQYEYVWYFQGFITIPSQKQVILYVYQQRAQIFSKQIQIEFLNQGINSNLIIGGDYKIISLNSPLYRGENTLLSYFPGNSYYLFDFFFTEPNYFLQIIESSKENKCMCQKSAITNIGDIIIQKQDQYQFVSQQTNCQQFLLSSWIKIKEIYSQQDEFDFQLFKLSGNFQNPYMIQENLCAFQLFYKFSSLGNQIIFKTYSYTFPNLNIDFSNNPFLKTEIFDIDCDIQLWHYILVEKTDTSISISITFYQGYDQMKLNKNLEVKQFNMVQFKLLYGNILQSKLNYLEIEIIDLQLINCPENDQSQINCHPTCKECDGPTKEDCLSCFELSNRIYLPYFKECICEYGTLDQNNQCINYQTLNFNLILEKPLRKECQYGYFELNDDCFQCPSIIKNDVITCLECVLNPKKWNQTFFCETILLSNKNGKISKYLTKQNLQYILVGNDLQYCPDCNYQNPTFDQIDKVESIFQFKKFCQSLEYDCYACPEGCFNCQLQEINLYCSNQQPIFNTPQFFFYDYTCKPPNFIDFYKKCFTCQIQNCLYCFNYLANDPTKTTLGFYKENSLADEEIKVGCAQCTEGLIFDFTKGQCIQKKPTQENCLRSFINLDDKEICTLSAIDDFSVALEMINCQIHIFNCLQCIQTLQQTLKCLICEDGYLVSSRTGICINCLIETAKQCFEENSLEPWKWVVQGFIVQFLPNRPIFNGYLYRPTTLVTQCIEGYEELLNSCQKYCDETCSICEPDYFQKEFYCSKCKMNYFKDPQRVQINGKCIQCPSLCQVCQERPEEEINTINPEFMITPENQIYTYRCIQKITSENVQIQPNNNFAQFCYNNNCNYNLELNYVWLRFNLGLF
;
A
#
# COMPACT_ATOMS: atom_id res chain seq x y z
N MET A 1 -42.82 -0.66 -67.84
CA MET A 1 -43.04 0.16 -66.63
C MET A 1 -41.78 0.03 -65.79
N ALA A 2 -41.00 1.11 -65.72
CA ALA A 2 -39.80 1.12 -64.90
C ALA A 2 -40.21 1.15 -63.43
N VAL A 3 -39.83 0.13 -62.67
CA VAL A 3 -39.89 0.15 -61.22
C VAL A 3 -38.78 1.09 -60.77
N VAL A 4 -39.12 2.34 -60.51
CA VAL A 4 -38.23 3.27 -59.82
C VAL A 4 -38.15 2.80 -58.38
N GLN A 5 -37.05 2.09 -58.07
CA GLN A 5 -36.68 1.80 -56.69
C GLN A 5 -36.29 3.12 -56.03
N TYR A 6 -37.22 3.73 -55.29
CA TYR A 6 -36.87 4.80 -54.36
C TYR A 6 -36.03 4.18 -53.25
N SER A 7 -34.75 4.54 -53.18
CA SER A 7 -33.95 4.31 -51.98
C SER A 7 -34.51 5.19 -50.88
N VAL A 8 -35.36 4.62 -50.02
CA VAL A 8 -35.80 5.29 -48.80
C VAL A 8 -34.58 5.42 -47.89
N SER A 9 -34.09 6.64 -47.72
CA SER A 9 -33.06 6.91 -46.72
C SER A 9 -33.69 6.78 -45.34
N TRP A 10 -33.34 5.72 -44.62
CA TRP A 10 -33.72 5.53 -43.22
C TRP A 10 -33.05 6.61 -42.36
N GLY A 11 -33.78 7.67 -42.06
CA GLY A 11 -33.35 8.65 -41.07
C GLY A 11 -33.61 8.17 -39.66
N ILE A 12 -32.92 7.13 -39.17
CA ILE A 12 -32.88 6.84 -37.73
C ILE A 12 -31.89 7.82 -37.11
N LEU A 13 -32.33 9.06 -36.89
CA LEU A 13 -31.61 9.99 -36.02
C LEU A 13 -32.04 9.68 -34.59
N THR A 14 -31.16 9.02 -33.83
CA THR A 14 -31.15 9.19 -32.37
C THR A 14 -31.01 10.68 -32.10
N LEU A 15 -31.96 11.30 -31.42
CA LEU A 15 -31.69 12.64 -30.87
C LEU A 15 -30.52 12.47 -29.89
N PRO A 16 -29.34 13.08 -30.16
CA PRO A 16 -28.27 13.04 -29.18
C PRO A 16 -28.75 13.76 -27.92
N SER A 17 -28.30 13.32 -26.75
CA SER A 17 -28.58 13.97 -25.45
C SER A 17 -28.29 15.47 -25.43
N ASN A 18 -27.47 15.94 -26.38
CA ASN A 18 -26.99 17.33 -26.48
C ASN A 18 -27.77 18.18 -27.48
N ASN A 19 -28.74 17.63 -28.22
CA ASN A 19 -29.61 18.39 -29.11
C ASN A 19 -31.03 17.78 -29.10
N PRO A 20 -31.86 18.16 -28.10
CA PRO A 20 -33.09 17.44 -27.74
C PRO A 20 -34.25 17.68 -28.70
N PHE A 21 -34.06 18.45 -29.77
CA PHE A 21 -35.09 18.67 -30.76
C PHE A 21 -34.56 18.68 -32.18
N THR A 22 -35.40 18.25 -33.11
CA THR A 22 -35.17 18.35 -34.55
C THR A 22 -36.29 19.16 -35.17
N ILE A 23 -35.92 20.19 -35.94
CA ILE A 23 -36.85 20.95 -36.77
C ILE A 23 -36.68 20.48 -38.21
N LYS A 24 -37.74 19.98 -38.82
CA LYS A 24 -37.79 19.67 -40.25
C LYS A 24 -38.86 20.52 -40.92
N SER A 25 -38.47 21.22 -41.97
CA SER A 25 -39.41 21.89 -42.86
C SER A 25 -40.12 20.80 -43.68
N ILE A 26 -41.44 20.76 -43.59
CA ILE A 26 -42.26 19.97 -44.52
C ILE A 26 -42.48 20.87 -45.73
N ARG A 27 -41.77 20.61 -46.84
CA ARG A 27 -42.01 21.30 -48.12
C ARG A 27 -42.89 20.43 -49.01
N ASN A 28 -43.91 21.05 -49.60
CA ASN A 28 -44.75 20.44 -50.62
C ASN A 28 -43.93 20.13 -51.87
N GLU A 29 -43.41 18.92 -51.99
CA GLU A 29 -43.06 18.31 -53.29
C GLU A 29 -44.11 17.28 -53.74
N LEU A 30 -45.29 17.26 -53.11
CA LEU A 30 -46.37 16.30 -53.36
C LEU A 30 -47.57 16.99 -54.01
N ASP A 31 -47.53 17.11 -55.33
CA ASP A 31 -48.64 17.61 -56.15
C ASP A 31 -49.63 16.47 -56.52
N SER A 32 -49.82 15.47 -55.65
CA SER A 32 -50.71 14.34 -55.94
C SER A 32 -51.61 13.96 -54.76
N ASP A 33 -52.92 14.01 -55.00
CA ASP A 33 -54.02 13.63 -54.09
C ASP A 33 -53.98 12.17 -53.58
N ILE A 34 -53.01 11.36 -54.02
CA ILE A 34 -52.98 9.89 -53.86
C ILE A 34 -52.04 9.44 -52.73
N ILE A 35 -51.07 10.26 -52.33
CA ILE A 35 -49.98 9.82 -51.45
C ILE A 35 -50.39 9.93 -49.98
N CYS A 36 -50.32 8.80 -49.25
CA CYS A 36 -50.51 8.77 -47.79
C CYS A 36 -49.21 9.20 -47.10
N ALA A 37 -49.29 10.12 -46.14
CA ALA A 37 -48.15 10.56 -45.34
C ALA A 37 -48.28 10.08 -43.89
N GLY A 38 -47.24 9.42 -43.39
CA GLY A 38 -47.18 8.91 -42.02
C GLY A 38 -46.12 9.62 -41.17
N PHE A 39 -46.49 10.00 -39.95
CA PHE A 39 -45.59 10.61 -38.97
C PHE A 39 -45.75 9.95 -37.61
N GLY A 40 -44.66 9.78 -36.88
CA GLY A 40 -44.76 9.36 -35.49
C GLY A 40 -43.43 9.31 -34.75
N VAL A 41 -43.52 9.12 -33.44
CA VAL A 41 -42.39 9.08 -32.52
C VAL A 41 -42.49 7.82 -31.68
N TRP A 42 -41.43 7.03 -31.71
CA TRP A 42 -41.10 6.07 -30.66
C TRP A 42 -40.54 6.82 -29.46
N SER A 43 -41.12 6.63 -28.29
CA SER A 43 -40.63 7.18 -27.04
C SER A 43 -40.51 6.07 -25.99
N LYS A 44 -39.44 6.13 -25.18
CA LYS A 44 -39.21 5.24 -24.05
C LYS A 44 -38.81 6.07 -22.84
N TYR A 45 -39.66 6.06 -21.82
CA TYR A 45 -39.50 6.84 -20.60
C TYR A 45 -38.38 6.24 -19.75
N VAL A 46 -37.33 7.04 -19.51
CA VAL A 46 -36.11 6.68 -18.75
C VAL A 46 -35.64 7.92 -17.99
N PRO A 47 -36.28 8.25 -16.86
CA PRO A 47 -36.18 9.59 -16.30
C PRO A 47 -34.93 9.83 -15.46
N LEU A 48 -34.22 8.76 -15.12
CA LEU A 48 -32.93 8.75 -14.45
C LEU A 48 -31.76 8.43 -15.41
N SER A 49 -31.94 8.66 -16.72
CA SER A 49 -30.83 8.62 -17.68
C SER A 49 -30.01 9.93 -17.67
N ASN A 50 -28.81 9.91 -18.25
CA ASN A 50 -27.97 11.11 -18.40
C ASN A 50 -28.61 12.07 -19.44
N VAL A 51 -29.56 12.89 -19.00
CA VAL A 51 -30.18 13.94 -19.82
C VAL A 51 -29.56 15.27 -19.46
N VAL A 52 -28.98 15.96 -20.45
CA VAL A 52 -28.52 17.35 -20.29
C VAL A 52 -29.76 18.25 -20.34
N GLN A 53 -29.97 19.07 -19.32
CA GLN A 53 -31.06 20.06 -19.36
C GLN A 53 -30.75 21.10 -20.43
N ILE A 54 -31.59 21.16 -21.46
CA ILE A 54 -31.47 22.07 -22.60
C ILE A 54 -32.86 22.66 -22.85
N GLY A 55 -33.00 23.98 -22.76
CA GLY A 55 -34.30 24.69 -22.88
C GLY A 55 -34.56 25.65 -21.71
N GLU A 56 -35.69 26.36 -21.76
CA GLU A 56 -36.14 27.26 -20.69
C GLU A 56 -36.95 26.51 -19.62
N ILE A 57 -37.61 25.41 -19.98
CA ILE A 57 -38.40 24.55 -19.10
C ILE A 57 -37.63 23.25 -18.84
N GLY A 58 -37.22 23.05 -17.60
CA GLY A 58 -36.53 21.86 -17.13
C GLY A 58 -37.42 20.62 -17.06
N ILE A 59 -36.79 19.45 -16.99
CA ILE A 59 -37.44 18.14 -16.93
C ILE A 59 -38.37 17.96 -15.71
N LEU A 60 -38.15 18.75 -14.66
CA LEU A 60 -38.92 18.74 -13.41
C LEU A 60 -39.94 19.89 -13.33
N ASP A 61 -40.02 20.78 -14.32
CA ASP A 61 -40.91 21.96 -14.23
C ASP A 61 -42.38 21.62 -14.54
N SER A 62 -42.61 20.48 -15.19
CA SER A 62 -43.94 19.97 -15.55
C SER A 62 -43.91 18.45 -15.66
N SER A 63 -45.02 17.81 -15.26
CA SER A 63 -45.24 16.37 -15.43
C SER A 63 -45.84 16.02 -16.80
N CYS A 64 -45.95 17.01 -17.70
CA CYS A 64 -46.36 16.83 -19.08
C CYS A 64 -45.16 17.02 -20.01
N PHE A 65 -44.93 16.06 -20.90
CA PHE A 65 -43.75 15.98 -21.75
C PHE A 65 -44.10 16.10 -23.22
N HIS A 66 -43.44 17.03 -23.92
CA HIS A 66 -43.64 17.24 -25.35
C HIS A 66 -42.94 16.13 -26.16
N LEU A 67 -43.70 15.50 -27.09
CA LEU A 67 -43.15 14.49 -27.99
C LEU A 67 -42.89 15.06 -29.38
N PHE A 68 -43.90 15.62 -30.02
CA PHE A 68 -43.74 16.33 -31.29
C PHE A 68 -44.93 17.23 -31.62
N ARG A 69 -44.69 18.24 -32.45
CA ARG A 69 -45.71 19.18 -32.93
C ARG A 69 -45.49 19.58 -34.38
N ILE A 70 -46.57 19.96 -35.04
CA ILE A 70 -46.56 20.58 -36.37
C ILE A 70 -47.11 21.99 -36.22
N GLN A 71 -46.34 22.98 -36.65
CA GLN A 71 -46.74 24.38 -36.62
C GLN A 71 -46.37 25.11 -37.92
N ASP A 72 -47.10 26.16 -38.24
CA ASP A 72 -46.79 27.07 -39.35
C ASP A 72 -45.44 27.78 -39.15
N GLN A 73 -44.67 27.97 -40.22
CA GLN A 73 -43.35 28.62 -40.17
C GLN A 73 -43.39 30.13 -39.90
N ILE A 74 -44.48 30.81 -40.27
CA ILE A 74 -44.59 32.27 -40.31
C ILE A 74 -45.31 32.76 -39.05
N ASN A 75 -46.49 32.22 -38.74
CA ASN A 75 -47.33 32.67 -37.63
C ASN A 75 -47.23 31.77 -36.38
N ASN A 76 -46.45 30.67 -36.44
CA ASN A 76 -46.30 29.67 -35.37
C ASN A 76 -47.61 29.04 -34.90
N GLN A 77 -48.67 29.08 -35.71
CA GLN A 77 -49.94 28.43 -35.40
C GLN A 77 -49.75 26.92 -35.31
N LEU A 78 -50.23 26.33 -34.23
CA LEU A 78 -50.15 24.91 -33.96
C LEU A 78 -51.24 24.17 -34.74
N TYR A 79 -50.86 23.17 -35.54
CA TYR A 79 -51.79 22.29 -36.27
C TYR A 79 -51.92 20.91 -35.64
N PHE A 80 -50.84 20.44 -35.02
CA PHE A 80 -50.80 19.16 -34.34
C PHE A 80 -49.87 19.25 -33.14
N LEU A 81 -50.26 18.62 -32.04
CA LEU A 81 -49.45 18.47 -30.84
C LEU A 81 -49.67 17.09 -30.23
N SER A 82 -48.56 16.39 -30.01
CA SER A 82 -48.50 15.15 -29.26
C SER A 82 -47.64 15.36 -28.02
N TYR A 83 -48.21 15.02 -26.88
CA TYR A 83 -47.56 15.06 -25.59
C TYR A 83 -48.15 13.99 -24.68
N GLU A 84 -47.52 13.79 -23.54
CA GLU A 84 -47.95 12.84 -22.52
C GLU A 84 -47.92 13.52 -21.15
N CYS A 85 -48.78 13.11 -20.23
CA CYS A 85 -48.79 13.62 -18.87
C CYS A 85 -48.84 12.50 -17.85
N LEU A 86 -48.08 12.68 -16.77
CA LEU A 86 -48.05 11.84 -15.59
C LEU A 86 -48.79 12.58 -14.46
N ASP A 87 -49.97 12.09 -14.09
CA ASP A 87 -50.76 12.62 -12.97
C ASP A 87 -50.58 11.69 -11.76
N PHE A 88 -49.70 12.09 -10.83
CA PHE A 88 -49.37 11.30 -9.64
C PHE A 88 -50.54 11.19 -8.66
N GLU A 89 -51.33 12.26 -8.47
CA GLU A 89 -52.46 12.25 -7.55
C GLU A 89 -53.55 11.29 -8.03
N LYS A 90 -53.85 11.31 -9.34
CA LYS A 90 -54.83 10.39 -9.93
C LYS A 90 -54.28 9.01 -10.24
N LYS A 91 -52.95 8.82 -10.16
CA LYS A 91 -52.25 7.62 -10.65
C LYS A 91 -52.65 7.28 -12.09
N THR A 92 -52.56 8.27 -12.97
CA THR A 92 -52.89 8.08 -14.38
C THR A 92 -51.80 8.61 -15.28
N ILE A 93 -51.52 7.86 -16.33
CA ILE A 93 -50.62 8.27 -17.41
C ILE A 93 -51.46 8.40 -18.67
N LYS A 94 -51.39 9.55 -19.31
CA LYS A 94 -52.23 9.89 -20.47
C LYS A 94 -51.37 10.37 -21.61
N LYS A 95 -51.58 9.80 -22.80
CA LYS A 95 -51.03 10.30 -24.06
C LYS A 95 -52.11 11.10 -24.78
N TYR A 96 -51.73 12.27 -25.29
CA TYR A 96 -52.64 13.21 -25.93
C TYR A 96 -52.28 13.40 -27.40
N PHE A 97 -53.33 13.50 -28.22
CA PHE A 97 -53.26 14.01 -29.59
C PHE A 97 -54.19 15.21 -29.69
N LEU A 98 -53.63 16.37 -30.03
CA LEU A 98 -54.40 17.57 -30.33
C LEU A 98 -54.14 17.92 -31.78
N PHE A 99 -55.19 18.13 -32.58
CA PHE A 99 -55.01 18.53 -33.97
C PHE A 99 -56.18 19.34 -34.51
N LEU A 100 -55.88 20.19 -35.51
CA LEU A 100 -56.79 21.19 -36.06
C LEU A 100 -57.35 20.70 -37.40
N GLY A 101 -58.67 20.67 -37.52
CA GLY A 101 -59.34 20.42 -38.79
C GLY A 101 -59.23 21.57 -39.77
N SER A 102 -59.33 21.28 -41.07
CA SER A 102 -59.47 22.31 -42.10
C SER A 102 -60.68 23.23 -41.90
N ASP A 103 -61.68 22.76 -41.16
CA ASP A 103 -62.88 23.51 -40.77
C ASP A 103 -62.70 24.36 -39.50
N GLY A 104 -61.49 24.35 -38.90
CA GLY A 104 -61.16 25.06 -37.68
C GLY A 104 -61.67 24.39 -36.40
N SER A 105 -62.17 23.15 -36.47
CA SER A 105 -62.57 22.40 -35.28
C SER A 105 -61.37 21.75 -34.57
N ASP A 106 -61.40 21.79 -33.24
CA ASP A 106 -60.36 21.26 -32.36
C ASP A 106 -60.68 19.81 -32.01
N PHE A 107 -59.74 18.90 -32.25
CA PHE A 107 -59.88 17.49 -31.86
C PHE A 107 -58.85 17.13 -30.80
N THR A 108 -59.33 16.49 -29.73
CA THR A 108 -58.49 15.99 -28.64
C THR A 108 -58.79 14.52 -28.42
N GLU A 109 -57.77 13.69 -28.55
CA GLU A 109 -57.83 12.28 -28.16
C GLU A 109 -56.91 12.03 -26.98
N GLU A 110 -57.43 11.29 -26.00
CA GLU A 110 -56.74 10.90 -24.79
C GLU A 110 -56.65 9.37 -24.74
N ILE A 111 -55.44 8.86 -24.53
CA ILE A 111 -55.18 7.43 -24.36
C ILE A 111 -54.58 7.21 -22.99
N GLN A 112 -55.28 6.44 -22.14
CA GLN A 112 -54.75 6.03 -20.85
C GLN A 112 -53.76 4.88 -21.02
N ILE A 113 -52.60 5.01 -20.38
CA ILE A 113 -51.54 4.00 -20.36
C ILE A 113 -51.48 3.35 -18.98
N ASN A 114 -51.22 2.04 -18.95
CA ASN A 114 -50.99 1.33 -17.71
C ASN A 114 -49.69 1.83 -17.04
N GLU A 115 -49.80 2.29 -15.81
CA GLU A 115 -48.69 2.81 -15.01
C GLU A 115 -47.55 1.80 -14.81
N GLU A 116 -47.87 0.51 -14.68
CA GLU A 116 -46.85 -0.53 -14.48
C GLU A 116 -46.06 -0.86 -15.75
N GLN A 117 -46.58 -0.48 -16.92
CA GLN A 117 -45.99 -0.78 -18.22
C GLN A 117 -45.44 0.47 -18.92
N TYR A 118 -45.27 1.57 -18.19
CA TYR A 118 -44.86 2.83 -18.78
C TYR A 118 -43.35 3.01 -18.85
N GLU A 119 -42.68 2.79 -17.72
CA GLU A 119 -41.24 2.96 -17.59
C GLU A 119 -40.49 1.87 -18.37
N TYR A 120 -39.43 2.26 -19.07
CA TYR A 120 -38.60 1.37 -19.87
C TYR A 120 -39.30 0.59 -21.01
N VAL A 121 -40.53 0.96 -21.37
CA VAL A 121 -41.28 0.36 -22.49
C VAL A 121 -41.30 1.32 -23.68
N TRP A 122 -41.10 0.79 -24.88
CA TRP A 122 -41.21 1.54 -26.13
C TRP A 122 -42.68 1.75 -26.50
N TYR A 123 -43.06 3.02 -26.69
CA TYR A 123 -44.35 3.42 -27.23
C TYR A 123 -44.17 4.14 -28.55
N PHE A 124 -44.86 3.71 -29.60
CA PHE A 124 -44.97 4.50 -30.83
C PHE A 124 -46.25 5.31 -30.76
N GLN A 125 -46.15 6.62 -30.97
CA GLN A 125 -47.28 7.52 -31.10
C GLN A 125 -47.21 8.21 -32.46
N GLY A 126 -48.21 7.99 -33.31
CA GLY A 126 -48.19 8.52 -34.68
C GLY A 126 -49.55 8.64 -35.32
N PHE A 127 -49.55 9.22 -36.52
CA PHE A 127 -50.73 9.36 -37.36
C PHE A 127 -50.40 9.18 -38.84
N ILE A 128 -51.41 8.78 -39.61
CA ILE A 128 -51.37 8.70 -41.07
C ILE A 128 -52.47 9.61 -41.61
N THR A 129 -52.17 10.40 -42.63
CA THR A 129 -53.16 11.16 -43.40
C THR A 129 -53.45 10.45 -44.72
N ILE A 130 -54.73 10.34 -45.07
CA ILE A 130 -55.21 9.81 -46.34
C ILE A 130 -56.04 10.93 -46.99
N PRO A 131 -55.38 11.84 -47.74
CA PRO A 131 -56.03 13.04 -48.29
C PRO A 131 -57.23 12.71 -49.19
N SER A 132 -57.08 11.71 -50.07
CA SER A 132 -58.14 11.24 -50.98
C SER A 132 -59.44 10.80 -50.27
N GLN A 133 -59.35 10.37 -49.02
CA GLN A 133 -60.47 9.92 -48.21
C GLN A 133 -60.88 10.93 -47.14
N LYS A 134 -60.22 12.10 -47.07
CA LYS A 134 -60.37 13.08 -45.98
C LYS A 134 -60.32 12.38 -44.62
N GLN A 135 -59.26 11.62 -44.41
CA GLN A 135 -59.15 10.75 -43.27
C GLN A 135 -57.81 10.88 -42.59
N VAL A 136 -57.84 10.93 -41.26
CA VAL A 136 -56.66 10.81 -40.40
C VAL A 136 -56.83 9.56 -39.56
N ILE A 137 -55.78 8.75 -39.47
CA ILE A 137 -55.77 7.59 -38.58
C ILE A 137 -54.67 7.77 -37.55
N LEU A 138 -55.06 7.78 -36.29
CA LEU A 138 -54.17 7.85 -35.14
C LEU A 138 -53.87 6.44 -34.65
N TYR A 139 -52.63 6.21 -34.22
CA TYR A 139 -52.22 4.92 -33.66
C TYR A 139 -51.30 5.10 -32.46
N VAL A 140 -51.45 4.20 -31.49
CA VAL A 140 -50.46 3.99 -30.43
C VAL A 140 -50.10 2.52 -30.39
N TYR A 141 -48.81 2.22 -30.50
CA TYR A 141 -48.27 0.89 -30.27
C TYR A 141 -47.47 0.86 -28.98
N GLN A 142 -47.62 -0.22 -28.23
CA GLN A 142 -46.74 -0.60 -27.12
C GLN A 142 -45.89 -1.76 -27.61
N GLN A 143 -44.60 -1.52 -27.84
CA GLN A 143 -43.74 -2.46 -28.55
C GLN A 143 -44.42 -2.89 -29.86
N ARG A 144 -44.64 -4.19 -30.11
CA ARG A 144 -45.33 -4.68 -31.31
C ARG A 144 -46.86 -4.70 -31.21
N ALA A 145 -47.44 -4.45 -30.04
CA ALA A 145 -48.88 -4.53 -29.84
C ALA A 145 -49.56 -3.19 -30.10
N GLN A 146 -50.52 -3.15 -31.03
CA GLN A 146 -51.38 -1.99 -31.21
C GLN A 146 -52.33 -1.88 -30.01
N ILE A 147 -52.18 -0.84 -29.20
CA ILE A 147 -53.05 -0.59 -28.03
C ILE A 147 -54.14 0.45 -28.33
N PHE A 148 -53.97 1.25 -29.38
CA PHE A 148 -54.95 2.23 -29.83
C PHE A 148 -54.91 2.41 -31.34
N SER A 149 -56.10 2.51 -31.95
CA SER A 149 -56.26 3.02 -33.31
C SER A 149 -57.59 3.75 -33.41
N LYS A 150 -57.59 4.94 -34.01
CA LYS A 150 -58.80 5.70 -34.27
C LYS A 150 -58.76 6.34 -35.64
N GLN A 151 -59.79 6.06 -36.42
CA GLN A 151 -60.03 6.67 -37.72
C GLN A 151 -60.97 7.86 -37.56
N ILE A 152 -60.55 9.00 -38.09
CA ILE A 152 -61.26 10.28 -37.99
C ILE A 152 -61.48 10.80 -39.40
N GLN A 153 -62.74 11.10 -39.73
CA GLN A 153 -63.15 11.63 -41.03
C GLN A 153 -62.98 13.15 -41.00
N ILE A 154 -61.81 13.60 -41.43
CA ILE A 154 -61.38 14.99 -41.41
C ILE A 154 -60.32 15.26 -42.50
N GLU A 155 -60.42 16.42 -43.14
CA GLU A 155 -59.37 16.94 -43.99
C GLU A 155 -58.31 17.62 -43.11
N PHE A 156 -57.15 16.97 -42.98
CA PHE A 156 -56.01 17.52 -42.23
C PHE A 156 -55.47 18.75 -42.97
N LEU A 157 -55.10 19.80 -42.22
CA LEU A 157 -54.60 21.07 -42.72
C LEU A 157 -53.22 20.91 -43.37
N ASN A 158 -53.18 20.34 -44.58
CA ASN A 158 -51.94 20.00 -45.30
C ASN A 158 -51.81 20.70 -46.67
N GLN A 159 -52.80 21.49 -47.09
CA GLN A 159 -52.78 22.15 -48.39
C GLN A 159 -52.09 23.52 -48.29
N GLY A 160 -50.86 23.62 -48.82
CA GLY A 160 -50.22 24.89 -49.18
C GLY A 160 -49.40 25.62 -48.12
N ILE A 161 -49.19 25.06 -46.92
CA ILE A 161 -48.56 25.78 -45.80
C ILE A 161 -47.14 25.27 -45.53
N ASN A 162 -46.17 26.18 -45.55
CA ASN A 162 -44.81 25.92 -45.09
C ASN A 162 -44.84 25.64 -43.58
N SER A 163 -44.76 24.36 -43.19
CA SER A 163 -44.86 23.94 -41.79
C SER A 163 -43.54 23.36 -41.26
N ASN A 164 -43.33 23.49 -39.95
CA ASN A 164 -42.24 22.90 -39.20
C ASN A 164 -42.78 21.72 -38.39
N LEU A 165 -42.23 20.53 -38.63
CA LEU A 165 -42.29 19.44 -37.69
C LEU A 165 -41.18 19.63 -36.66
N ILE A 166 -41.56 19.75 -35.40
CA ILE A 166 -40.65 19.87 -34.26
C ILE A 166 -40.84 18.65 -33.39
N ILE A 167 -39.81 17.82 -33.28
CA ILE A 167 -39.80 16.62 -32.43
C ILE A 167 -38.94 16.90 -31.21
N GLY A 168 -39.43 16.57 -30.02
CA GLY A 168 -38.73 16.80 -28.75
C GLY A 168 -38.64 18.27 -28.34
N GLY A 169 -37.76 18.56 -27.38
CA GLY A 169 -37.62 19.88 -26.76
C GLY A 169 -38.76 20.24 -25.79
N ASP A 170 -38.63 21.40 -25.14
CA ASP A 170 -39.69 21.99 -24.33
C ASP A 170 -40.70 22.78 -25.17
N TYR A 171 -41.88 23.02 -24.60
CA TYR A 171 -42.89 23.84 -25.25
C TYR A 171 -43.79 24.54 -24.22
N LYS A 172 -43.93 25.86 -24.36
CA LYS A 172 -44.92 26.64 -23.63
C LYS A 172 -46.13 26.88 -24.52
N ILE A 173 -47.28 26.31 -24.13
CA ILE A 173 -48.54 26.58 -24.81
C ILE A 173 -49.06 27.94 -24.35
N ILE A 174 -49.08 28.92 -25.25
CA ILE A 174 -49.62 30.26 -24.99
C ILE A 174 -50.98 30.35 -25.69
N SER A 175 -52.05 30.55 -24.91
CA SER A 175 -53.45 30.52 -25.38
C SER A 175 -53.77 31.53 -26.50
N LEU A 176 -52.99 32.61 -26.63
CA LEU A 176 -53.16 33.63 -27.69
C LEU A 176 -52.74 33.15 -29.09
N ASN A 177 -51.93 32.08 -29.20
CA ASN A 177 -51.32 31.64 -30.46
C ASN A 177 -51.81 30.26 -30.94
N SER A 178 -52.75 29.61 -30.24
CA SER A 178 -53.17 28.25 -30.57
C SER A 178 -54.69 28.06 -30.40
N PRO A 179 -55.45 27.84 -31.47
CA PRO A 179 -56.88 27.49 -31.36
C PRO A 179 -57.09 26.15 -30.63
N LEU A 180 -56.10 25.26 -30.69
CA LEU A 180 -56.13 23.90 -30.14
C LEU A 180 -56.17 23.81 -28.61
N TYR A 181 -55.88 24.89 -27.88
CA TYR A 181 -55.73 24.84 -26.43
C TYR A 181 -56.39 26.02 -25.74
N ARG A 182 -57.47 25.74 -24.98
CA ARG A 182 -58.28 26.76 -24.27
C ARG A 182 -58.04 26.81 -22.76
N GLY A 183 -57.05 26.09 -22.25
CA GLY A 183 -56.65 26.11 -20.83
C GLY A 183 -55.67 27.25 -20.49
N GLU A 184 -55.41 27.45 -19.19
CA GLU A 184 -54.33 28.32 -18.71
C GLU A 184 -52.97 27.85 -19.24
N ASN A 185 -52.02 28.78 -19.42
CA ASN A 185 -50.69 28.54 -20.00
C ASN A 185 -50.06 27.25 -19.46
N THR A 186 -49.91 26.25 -20.33
CA THR A 186 -49.41 24.93 -19.93
C THR A 186 -47.96 24.78 -20.37
N LEU A 187 -47.12 24.34 -19.44
CA LEU A 187 -45.72 24.05 -19.67
C LEU A 187 -45.58 22.58 -20.03
N LEU A 188 -44.90 22.29 -21.14
CA LEU A 188 -44.49 20.95 -21.52
C LEU A 188 -42.97 20.86 -21.41
N SER A 189 -42.51 19.98 -20.54
CA SER A 189 -41.10 19.69 -20.34
C SER A 189 -40.54 18.82 -21.48
N TYR A 190 -39.22 18.76 -21.57
CA TYR A 190 -38.55 17.78 -22.41
C TYR A 190 -38.89 16.34 -22.00
N PHE A 191 -39.10 15.45 -22.98
CA PHE A 191 -39.37 14.04 -22.72
C PHE A 191 -38.18 13.33 -22.06
N PRO A 192 -38.34 12.80 -20.84
CA PRO A 192 -37.26 12.22 -20.06
C PRO A 192 -36.97 10.78 -20.51
N GLY A 193 -36.14 10.62 -21.55
CA GLY A 193 -35.69 9.31 -22.01
C GLY A 193 -35.22 9.31 -23.46
N ASN A 194 -35.48 8.21 -24.15
CA ASN A 194 -35.05 8.03 -25.54
C ASN A 194 -36.22 8.20 -26.49
N SER A 195 -35.99 8.90 -27.60
CA SER A 195 -36.96 9.01 -28.69
C SER A 195 -36.33 8.75 -30.05
N TYR A 196 -37.11 8.13 -30.93
CA TYR A 196 -36.83 7.98 -32.34
C TYR A 196 -38.06 8.45 -33.11
N TYR A 197 -37.86 9.12 -34.23
CA TYR A 197 -38.98 9.53 -35.06
C TYR A 197 -38.98 8.78 -36.38
N LEU A 198 -40.18 8.61 -36.91
CA LEU A 198 -40.44 8.13 -38.26
C LEU A 198 -41.11 9.30 -39.01
N PHE A 199 -40.48 9.74 -40.09
CA PHE A 199 -40.90 10.91 -40.88
C PHE A 199 -40.79 10.63 -42.38
N ASP A 200 -41.67 11.24 -43.15
CA ASP A 200 -41.69 11.28 -44.64
C ASP A 200 -41.78 9.92 -45.33
N PHE A 201 -42.52 8.99 -44.73
CA PHE A 201 -42.79 7.76 -45.43
C PHE A 201 -44.06 7.90 -46.27
N PHE A 202 -43.87 7.90 -47.58
CA PHE A 202 -44.94 7.88 -48.55
C PHE A 202 -45.30 6.44 -48.90
N PHE A 203 -46.54 6.06 -48.60
CA PHE A 203 -47.06 4.74 -48.94
C PHE A 203 -48.28 4.85 -49.83
N THR A 204 -48.42 3.84 -50.69
CA THR A 204 -49.65 3.60 -51.45
C THR A 204 -50.71 2.90 -50.60
N GLU A 205 -50.30 2.20 -49.53
CA GLU A 205 -51.19 1.43 -48.65
C GLU A 205 -50.82 1.60 -47.16
N PRO A 206 -51.79 1.84 -46.25
CA PRO A 206 -51.55 1.99 -44.81
C PRO A 206 -50.87 0.78 -44.15
N ASN A 207 -51.12 -0.44 -44.64
CA ASN A 207 -50.59 -1.68 -44.05
C ASN A 207 -49.05 -1.72 -44.02
N TYR A 208 -48.38 -1.09 -44.98
CA TYR A 208 -46.92 -1.10 -45.05
C TYR A 208 -46.29 -0.25 -43.94
N PHE A 209 -46.94 0.85 -43.54
CA PHE A 209 -46.53 1.64 -42.37
C PHE A 209 -46.62 0.81 -41.08
N LEU A 210 -47.71 0.05 -40.91
CA LEU A 210 -47.90 -0.80 -39.74
C LEU A 210 -46.84 -1.91 -39.68
N GLN A 211 -46.51 -2.54 -40.81
CA GLN A 211 -45.42 -3.51 -40.90
C GLN A 211 -44.05 -2.91 -40.54
N ILE A 212 -43.77 -1.66 -40.94
CA ILE A 212 -42.54 -0.96 -40.55
C ILE A 212 -42.50 -0.76 -39.03
N ILE A 213 -43.60 -0.32 -38.42
CA ILE A 213 -43.69 -0.13 -36.97
C ILE A 213 -43.49 -1.47 -36.25
N GLU A 214 -44.19 -2.53 -36.66
CA GLU A 214 -44.13 -3.87 -36.07
C GLU A 214 -42.74 -4.52 -36.20
N SER A 215 -42.03 -4.26 -37.30
CA SER A 215 -40.67 -4.76 -37.52
C SER A 215 -39.59 -3.97 -36.77
N SER A 216 -39.92 -2.79 -36.24
CA SER A 216 -38.94 -1.90 -35.60
C SER A 216 -38.72 -2.22 -34.11
N LYS A 217 -37.45 -2.55 -33.78
CA LYS A 217 -36.80 -2.70 -32.46
C LYS A 217 -37.52 -3.51 -31.36
N GLU A 218 -37.06 -4.74 -31.15
CA GLU A 218 -37.00 -5.37 -29.82
C GLU A 218 -35.63 -5.07 -29.20
N ASN A 219 -35.50 -3.98 -28.45
CA ASN A 219 -34.31 -3.81 -27.62
C ASN A 219 -34.69 -4.16 -26.18
N LYS A 220 -34.56 -5.45 -25.83
CA LYS A 220 -34.33 -5.83 -24.42
C LYS A 220 -33.13 -5.03 -23.92
N CYS A 221 -33.11 -4.75 -22.62
CA CYS A 221 -31.90 -4.19 -22.03
C CYS A 221 -30.75 -5.15 -22.27
N MET A 222 -29.78 -4.76 -23.10
CA MET A 222 -28.57 -5.56 -23.28
C MET A 222 -27.59 -5.12 -22.22
N CYS A 223 -27.43 -5.94 -21.18
CA CYS A 223 -26.51 -5.64 -20.10
C CYS A 223 -25.08 -5.63 -20.65
N GLN A 224 -24.37 -4.51 -20.48
CA GLN A 224 -22.96 -4.39 -20.82
C GLN A 224 -22.16 -4.22 -19.54
N LYS A 225 -21.36 -5.24 -19.19
CA LYS A 225 -20.50 -5.20 -18.01
C LYS A 225 -19.45 -4.09 -18.16
N SER A 226 -19.26 -3.30 -17.11
CA SER A 226 -18.17 -2.31 -17.04
C SER A 226 -16.81 -3.01 -17.09
N ALA A 227 -15.82 -2.41 -17.76
CA ALA A 227 -14.47 -3.01 -17.83
C ALA A 227 -13.76 -3.00 -16.48
N ILE A 228 -14.09 -2.01 -15.65
CA ILE A 228 -13.60 -1.86 -14.27
C ILE A 228 -14.79 -2.14 -13.35
N THR A 229 -14.71 -3.24 -12.60
CA THR A 229 -15.71 -3.60 -11.58
C THR A 229 -15.12 -3.67 -10.18
N ASN A 230 -13.82 -3.98 -10.05
CA ASN A 230 -13.10 -3.92 -8.79
C ASN A 230 -12.53 -2.51 -8.60
N ILE A 231 -12.96 -1.85 -7.52
CA ILE A 231 -12.52 -0.52 -7.11
C ILE A 231 -11.22 -0.63 -6.28
N GLY A 232 -11.00 -1.78 -5.63
CA GLY A 232 -9.79 -2.12 -4.89
C GLY A 232 -9.88 -1.85 -3.40
N ASP A 233 -8.73 -1.98 -2.74
CA ASP A 233 -8.56 -1.85 -1.30
C ASP A 233 -8.31 -0.39 -0.92
N ILE A 234 -9.00 0.08 0.11
CA ILE A 234 -9.02 1.49 0.50
C ILE A 234 -9.03 1.62 2.02
N ILE A 235 -8.16 2.48 2.54
CA ILE A 235 -8.18 2.88 3.95
C ILE A 235 -8.72 4.31 4.00
N ILE A 236 -9.86 4.49 4.66
CA ILE A 236 -10.51 5.79 4.86
C ILE A 236 -9.99 6.40 6.16
N GLN A 237 -9.40 7.59 6.07
CA GLN A 237 -8.95 8.35 7.24
C GLN A 237 -9.72 9.67 7.34
N LYS A 238 -9.90 10.20 8.57
CA LYS A 238 -10.50 11.52 8.85
C LYS A 238 -11.79 11.88 8.09
N GLN A 239 -11.68 12.66 7.00
CA GLN A 239 -12.80 13.20 6.22
C GLN A 239 -12.71 12.77 4.75
N ASP A 240 -12.00 11.69 4.46
CA ASP A 240 -11.82 11.24 3.09
C ASP A 240 -13.16 10.82 2.49
N GLN A 241 -13.43 11.34 1.29
CA GLN A 241 -14.58 10.97 0.47
C GLN A 241 -14.08 10.63 -0.92
N TYR A 242 -14.53 9.47 -1.41
CA TYR A 242 -14.20 8.97 -2.72
C TYR A 242 -15.46 8.82 -3.58
N GLN A 243 -15.25 8.80 -4.89
CA GLN A 243 -16.32 8.59 -5.86
C GLN A 243 -15.88 7.62 -6.94
N PHE A 244 -16.79 6.72 -7.29
CA PHE A 244 -16.67 5.83 -8.44
C PHE A 244 -17.92 5.97 -9.31
N VAL A 245 -17.73 6.08 -10.62
CA VAL A 245 -18.83 6.16 -11.60
C VAL A 245 -18.74 4.95 -12.52
N SER A 246 -19.81 4.16 -12.56
CA SER A 246 -19.92 3.02 -13.48
C SER A 246 -19.79 3.47 -14.93
N GLN A 247 -19.06 2.71 -15.74
CA GLN A 247 -18.83 3.07 -17.14
C GLN A 247 -20.09 2.90 -17.99
N GLN A 248 -20.89 1.90 -17.66
CA GLN A 248 -22.10 1.52 -18.39
C GLN A 248 -23.33 1.70 -17.50
N THR A 249 -24.49 1.96 -18.13
CA THR A 249 -25.79 1.96 -17.43
C THR A 249 -26.16 0.56 -16.97
N ASN A 250 -26.98 0.47 -15.92
CA ASN A 250 -27.50 -0.80 -15.45
C ASN A 250 -28.70 -1.30 -16.28
N CYS A 251 -28.88 -2.61 -16.34
CA CYS A 251 -30.09 -3.23 -16.89
C CYS A 251 -30.91 -3.87 -15.78
N GLN A 252 -31.58 -3.05 -14.96
CA GLN A 252 -32.39 -3.54 -13.84
C GLN A 252 -31.61 -4.32 -12.78
N GLN A 253 -30.29 -4.35 -12.82
CA GLN A 253 -29.51 -5.19 -11.92
C GLN A 253 -28.25 -4.46 -11.46
N PHE A 254 -27.78 -4.75 -10.26
CA PHE A 254 -26.42 -4.39 -9.84
C PHE A 254 -26.00 -5.27 -8.67
N LEU A 255 -24.69 -5.37 -8.48
CA LEU A 255 -24.08 -6.03 -7.34
C LEU A 255 -23.04 -5.09 -6.74
N LEU A 256 -23.15 -4.82 -5.44
CA LEU A 256 -22.18 -4.10 -4.64
C LEU A 256 -21.72 -5.02 -3.53
N SER A 257 -20.41 -5.27 -3.43
CA SER A 257 -19.86 -6.12 -2.38
C SER A 257 -18.53 -5.60 -1.85
N SER A 258 -18.27 -5.83 -0.56
CA SER A 258 -16.99 -5.47 0.06
C SER A 258 -16.82 -6.10 1.44
N TRP A 259 -15.56 -6.30 1.84
CA TRP A 259 -15.18 -6.45 3.23
C TRP A 259 -14.94 -5.10 3.89
N ILE A 260 -15.37 -4.96 5.14
CA ILE A 260 -15.32 -3.69 5.89
C ILE A 260 -14.87 -3.96 7.32
N LYS A 261 -13.94 -3.15 7.82
CA LYS A 261 -13.50 -3.14 9.22
C LYS A 261 -13.44 -1.71 9.74
N ILE A 262 -14.14 -1.44 10.82
CA ILE A 262 -14.06 -0.16 11.52
C ILE A 262 -12.90 -0.24 12.52
N LYS A 263 -11.81 0.46 12.25
CA LYS A 263 -10.64 0.49 13.13
C LYS A 263 -10.87 1.34 14.36
N GLU A 264 -11.31 2.57 14.14
CA GLU A 264 -11.46 3.56 15.20
C GLU A 264 -12.72 4.41 14.99
N ILE A 265 -13.38 4.74 16.10
CA ILE A 265 -14.60 5.53 16.15
C ILE A 265 -14.28 6.84 16.88
N TYR A 266 -14.31 7.95 16.16
CA TYR A 266 -14.11 9.29 16.74
C TYR A 266 -15.47 9.97 16.87
N SER A 267 -15.91 10.23 18.10
CA SER A 267 -17.16 10.94 18.36
C SER A 267 -17.04 11.90 19.55
N GLN A 268 -17.70 13.06 19.44
CA GLN A 268 -17.94 13.99 20.54
C GLN A 268 -19.42 14.04 20.97
N GLN A 269 -20.29 13.28 20.29
CA GLN A 269 -21.73 13.21 20.56
C GLN A 269 -22.12 11.81 21.06
N ASP A 270 -23.13 11.76 21.94
CA ASP A 270 -23.66 10.50 22.47
C ASP A 270 -24.35 9.65 21.40
N GLU A 271 -24.81 10.28 20.32
CA GLU A 271 -25.46 9.64 19.17
C GLU A 271 -25.01 10.33 17.88
N PHE A 272 -24.57 9.56 16.89
CA PHE A 272 -24.29 10.08 15.55
C PHE A 272 -24.46 9.02 14.44
N ASP A 273 -24.85 9.49 13.25
CA ASP A 273 -25.00 8.68 12.04
C ASP A 273 -23.80 8.87 11.11
N PHE A 274 -23.19 7.76 10.71
CA PHE A 274 -22.11 7.68 9.74
C PHE A 274 -22.62 7.13 8.41
N GLN A 275 -22.46 7.83 7.29
CA GLN A 275 -22.88 7.34 5.97
C GLN A 275 -21.67 6.79 5.20
N LEU A 276 -21.54 5.46 5.12
CA LEU A 276 -20.41 4.82 4.45
C LEU A 276 -20.59 4.73 2.94
N PHE A 277 -21.76 4.29 2.47
CA PHE A 277 -22.05 4.13 1.05
C PHE A 277 -23.28 4.92 0.63
N LYS A 278 -23.19 5.56 -0.53
CA LYS A 278 -24.32 6.17 -1.23
C LYS A 278 -24.22 5.87 -2.73
N LEU A 279 -25.05 4.95 -3.19
CA LEU A 279 -25.21 4.57 -4.59
C LEU A 279 -26.38 5.34 -5.19
N SER A 280 -26.09 6.36 -5.99
CA SER A 280 -27.08 7.20 -6.67
C SER A 280 -26.92 7.10 -8.19
N GLY A 281 -27.87 7.64 -8.95
CA GLY A 281 -27.60 7.93 -10.37
C GLY A 281 -26.60 9.07 -10.52
N ASN A 282 -25.89 9.08 -11.65
CA ASN A 282 -24.85 10.05 -11.97
C ASN A 282 -25.45 11.33 -12.59
N PHE A 283 -26.21 12.09 -11.81
CA PHE A 283 -26.89 13.29 -12.29
C PHE A 283 -26.08 14.57 -12.13
N GLN A 284 -26.28 15.50 -13.08
CA GLN A 284 -25.80 16.88 -12.95
C GLN A 284 -26.76 17.75 -12.13
N ASN A 285 -28.06 17.44 -12.13
CA ASN A 285 -29.06 18.24 -11.42
C ASN A 285 -29.06 17.90 -9.91
N PRO A 286 -28.81 18.88 -9.02
CA PRO A 286 -28.74 18.64 -7.57
C PRO A 286 -30.06 18.16 -6.96
N TYR A 287 -31.22 18.51 -7.51
CA TYR A 287 -32.51 18.02 -7.04
C TYR A 287 -32.65 16.50 -7.21
N MET A 288 -31.93 15.91 -8.17
CA MET A 288 -31.93 14.46 -8.44
C MET A 288 -30.93 13.70 -7.56
N ILE A 289 -30.10 14.39 -6.77
CA ILE A 289 -29.11 13.80 -5.84
C ILE A 289 -29.73 13.49 -4.46
N GLN A 290 -31.07 13.43 -4.41
CA GLN A 290 -31.84 13.23 -3.20
C GLN A 290 -31.85 11.75 -2.73
N GLU A 291 -32.01 11.55 -1.42
CA GLU A 291 -32.08 10.21 -0.82
C GLU A 291 -33.20 9.33 -1.41
N ASN A 292 -34.34 9.94 -1.80
CA ASN A 292 -35.49 9.25 -2.41
C ASN A 292 -35.21 8.60 -3.77
N LEU A 293 -34.05 8.87 -4.38
CA LEU A 293 -33.64 8.35 -5.69
C LEU A 293 -32.31 7.59 -5.63
N CYS A 294 -31.78 7.32 -4.43
CA CYS A 294 -30.55 6.55 -4.24
C CYS A 294 -30.86 5.06 -4.18
N ALA A 295 -30.33 4.28 -5.13
CA ALA A 295 -30.58 2.84 -5.24
C ALA A 295 -30.18 2.07 -3.98
N PHE A 296 -29.10 2.51 -3.31
CA PHE A 296 -28.68 1.96 -2.03
C PHE A 296 -27.91 2.99 -1.20
N GLN A 297 -28.10 2.98 0.11
CA GLN A 297 -27.33 3.75 1.06
C GLN A 297 -27.09 2.92 2.31
N LEU A 298 -25.91 3.03 2.89
CA LEU A 298 -25.51 2.36 4.12
C LEU A 298 -25.07 3.37 5.16
N PHE A 299 -25.63 3.27 6.35
CA PHE A 299 -25.26 4.06 7.50
C PHE A 299 -24.94 3.17 8.70
N TYR A 300 -23.97 3.59 9.51
CA TYR A 300 -23.75 3.08 10.86
C TYR A 300 -24.19 4.15 11.82
N LYS A 301 -25.06 3.79 12.76
CA LYS A 301 -25.52 4.66 13.82
C LYS A 301 -24.91 4.18 15.13
N PHE A 302 -24.17 5.07 15.78
CA PHE A 302 -23.55 4.80 17.07
C PHE A 302 -24.32 5.54 18.14
N SER A 303 -24.68 4.84 19.20
CA SER A 303 -25.34 5.46 20.34
C SER A 303 -24.97 4.75 21.64
N SER A 304 -25.15 5.42 22.77
CA SER A 304 -25.02 4.80 24.09
C SER A 304 -26.04 3.69 24.36
N LEU A 305 -27.15 3.65 23.60
CA LEU A 305 -28.19 2.62 23.71
C LEU A 305 -27.87 1.35 22.91
N GLY A 306 -26.93 1.44 21.95
CA GLY A 306 -26.58 0.35 21.04
C GLY A 306 -26.18 0.86 19.66
N ASN A 307 -25.47 0.02 18.92
CA ASN A 307 -25.09 0.30 17.54
C ASN A 307 -26.14 -0.24 16.58
N GLN A 308 -26.40 0.48 15.49
CA GLN A 308 -27.36 0.08 14.47
C GLN A 308 -26.75 0.21 13.08
N ILE A 309 -27.10 -0.70 12.18
CA ILE A 309 -26.92 -0.48 10.74
C ILE A 309 -28.25 -0.04 10.16
N ILE A 310 -28.22 1.06 9.43
CA ILE A 310 -29.38 1.58 8.73
C ILE A 310 -29.08 1.50 7.24
N PHE A 311 -29.92 0.82 6.49
CA PHE A 311 -29.87 0.92 5.04
C PHE A 311 -31.12 1.61 4.52
N LYS A 312 -30.90 2.43 3.49
CA LYS A 312 -31.96 3.13 2.78
C LYS A 312 -31.91 2.75 1.32
N THR A 313 -33.08 2.49 0.76
CA THR A 313 -33.28 2.32 -0.68
C THR A 313 -34.55 3.06 -1.07
N TYR A 314 -34.90 3.04 -2.34
CA TYR A 314 -36.18 3.57 -2.78
C TYR A 314 -36.98 2.55 -3.57
N SER A 315 -38.30 2.73 -3.55
CA SER A 315 -39.25 2.00 -4.38
C SER A 315 -40.39 2.92 -4.74
N TYR A 316 -40.56 3.21 -6.03
CA TYR A 316 -41.71 3.96 -6.51
C TYR A 316 -42.95 3.06 -6.63
N THR A 317 -44.14 3.65 -6.49
CA THR A 317 -45.42 3.00 -6.88
C THR A 317 -45.95 3.53 -8.21
N PHE A 318 -45.51 4.74 -8.58
CA PHE A 318 -45.85 5.40 -9.83
C PHE A 318 -44.58 6.10 -10.38
N PRO A 319 -44.24 5.97 -11.66
CA PRO A 319 -42.95 6.40 -12.21
C PRO A 319 -42.90 7.91 -12.50
N ASN A 320 -43.05 8.75 -11.47
CA ASN A 320 -42.94 10.22 -11.57
C ASN A 320 -41.81 10.75 -10.67
N LEU A 321 -41.02 11.71 -11.18
CA LEU A 321 -39.94 12.39 -10.47
C LEU A 321 -40.28 13.82 -10.04
N ASN A 322 -41.37 14.40 -10.56
CA ASN A 322 -41.83 15.74 -10.23
C ASN A 322 -42.87 15.71 -9.10
N ILE A 323 -42.49 15.15 -7.96
CA ILE A 323 -43.32 15.12 -6.76
C ILE A 323 -42.57 15.78 -5.61
N ASP A 324 -43.33 16.26 -4.63
CA ASP A 324 -42.72 16.75 -3.40
C ASP A 324 -42.11 15.60 -2.60
N PHE A 325 -40.78 15.61 -2.47
CA PHE A 325 -40.03 14.63 -1.71
C PHE A 325 -39.92 14.96 -0.21
N SER A 326 -40.52 16.05 0.27
CA SER A 326 -40.50 16.47 1.68
C SER A 326 -40.94 15.37 2.66
N ASN A 327 -41.88 14.52 2.23
CA ASN A 327 -42.41 13.40 3.02
C ASN A 327 -41.76 12.04 2.70
N ASN A 328 -40.62 12.02 2.01
CA ASN A 328 -39.89 10.80 1.63
C ASN A 328 -40.76 9.69 1.01
N PRO A 329 -41.55 9.99 -0.03
CA PRO A 329 -42.60 9.10 -0.53
C PRO A 329 -42.09 7.78 -1.14
N PHE A 330 -40.81 7.72 -1.53
CA PHE A 330 -40.21 6.52 -2.12
C PHE A 330 -39.23 5.82 -1.19
N LEU A 331 -38.80 6.48 -0.11
CA LEU A 331 -37.74 5.98 0.76
C LEU A 331 -38.24 4.76 1.54
N LYS A 332 -37.50 3.66 1.42
CA LYS A 332 -37.61 2.49 2.28
C LYS A 332 -36.39 2.48 3.19
N THR A 333 -36.63 2.46 4.49
CA THR A 333 -35.59 2.40 5.52
C THR A 333 -35.77 1.13 6.31
N GLU A 334 -34.67 0.47 6.57
CA GLU A 334 -34.61 -0.71 7.41
C GLU A 334 -33.43 -0.55 8.35
N ILE A 335 -33.65 -0.99 9.58
CA ILE A 335 -32.73 -0.80 10.69
C ILE A 335 -32.46 -2.17 11.28
N PHE A 336 -31.18 -2.47 11.47
CA PHE A 336 -30.72 -3.64 12.18
C PHE A 336 -30.03 -3.18 13.46
N ASP A 337 -30.50 -3.67 14.60
CA ASP A 337 -29.76 -3.59 15.85
C ASP A 337 -28.57 -4.56 15.78
N ILE A 338 -27.40 -4.08 16.21
CA ILE A 338 -26.16 -4.85 16.21
C ILE A 338 -25.89 -5.27 17.66
N ASP A 339 -26.12 -6.56 17.92
CA ASP A 339 -25.88 -7.17 19.23
C ASP A 339 -24.41 -7.63 19.41
N CYS A 340 -23.59 -7.53 18.36
CA CYS A 340 -22.17 -7.87 18.37
C CYS A 340 -21.25 -6.63 18.31
N ASP A 341 -19.94 -6.85 18.40
CA ASP A 341 -18.97 -5.78 18.20
C ASP A 341 -18.97 -5.32 16.73
N ILE A 342 -19.25 -4.03 16.52
CA ILE A 342 -19.33 -3.39 15.21
C ILE A 342 -17.95 -3.25 14.54
N GLN A 343 -16.86 -3.35 15.32
CA GLN A 343 -15.48 -3.28 14.83
C GLN A 343 -14.99 -4.60 14.23
N LEU A 344 -15.77 -5.68 14.32
CA LEU A 344 -15.49 -6.93 13.64
C LEU A 344 -15.48 -6.74 12.12
N TRP A 345 -14.68 -7.57 11.45
CA TRP A 345 -14.78 -7.73 10.00
C TRP A 345 -16.20 -8.13 9.63
N HIS A 346 -16.76 -7.43 8.67
CA HIS A 346 -18.05 -7.79 8.11
C HIS A 346 -18.05 -7.66 6.60
N TYR A 347 -18.74 -8.60 5.97
CA TYR A 347 -18.90 -8.65 4.52
C TYR A 347 -20.28 -8.13 4.17
N ILE A 348 -20.31 -7.15 3.27
CA ILE A 348 -21.54 -6.57 2.74
C ILE A 348 -21.74 -7.09 1.32
N LEU A 349 -22.95 -7.58 1.05
CA LEU A 349 -23.40 -7.97 -0.27
C LEU A 349 -24.78 -7.36 -0.53
N VAL A 350 -24.86 -6.52 -1.55
CA VAL A 350 -26.09 -5.91 -2.02
C VAL A 350 -26.30 -6.33 -3.47
N GLU A 351 -27.33 -7.12 -3.70
CA GLU A 351 -27.68 -7.61 -5.02
C GLU A 351 -29.08 -7.14 -5.38
N LYS A 352 -29.19 -6.40 -6.47
CA LYS A 352 -30.46 -5.96 -7.04
C LYS A 352 -30.73 -6.78 -8.28
N THR A 353 -31.84 -7.51 -8.30
CA THR A 353 -32.33 -8.26 -9.47
C THR A 353 -33.78 -7.89 -9.73
N ASP A 354 -34.04 -7.36 -10.93
CA ASP A 354 -35.36 -6.95 -11.41
C ASP A 354 -36.13 -6.05 -10.42
N THR A 355 -37.03 -6.64 -9.62
CA THR A 355 -37.88 -5.96 -8.63
C THR A 355 -37.53 -6.33 -7.18
N SER A 356 -36.36 -6.92 -6.94
CA SER A 356 -35.90 -7.29 -5.60
C SER A 356 -34.51 -6.73 -5.33
N ILE A 357 -34.28 -6.33 -4.08
CA ILE A 357 -32.97 -5.98 -3.57
C ILE A 357 -32.69 -6.83 -2.33
N SER A 358 -31.69 -7.68 -2.44
CA SER A 358 -31.17 -8.51 -1.37
C SER A 358 -29.98 -7.81 -0.73
N ILE A 359 -30.03 -7.62 0.57
CA ILE A 359 -28.98 -7.01 1.37
C ILE A 359 -28.58 -8.02 2.43
N SER A 360 -27.31 -8.41 2.41
CA SER A 360 -26.71 -9.32 3.36
C SER A 360 -25.49 -8.64 3.99
N ILE A 361 -25.47 -8.60 5.31
CA ILE A 361 -24.31 -8.17 6.09
C ILE A 361 -23.99 -9.32 7.03
N THR A 362 -22.78 -9.87 6.91
CA THR A 362 -22.32 -10.95 7.78
C THR A 362 -21.17 -10.44 8.61
N PHE A 363 -21.34 -10.38 9.93
CA PHE A 363 -20.25 -10.14 10.88
C PHE A 363 -19.60 -11.47 11.23
N TYR A 364 -18.27 -11.47 11.28
CA TYR A 364 -17.49 -12.67 11.56
C TYR A 364 -16.74 -12.53 12.88
N GLN A 365 -16.90 -13.52 13.75
CA GLN A 365 -16.18 -13.64 15.01
C GLN A 365 -15.77 -15.09 15.21
N GLY A 366 -14.61 -15.48 14.68
CA GLY A 366 -14.31 -16.90 14.58
C GLY A 366 -15.32 -17.60 13.66
N TYR A 367 -15.67 -18.85 13.97
CA TYR A 367 -16.69 -19.61 13.24
C TYR A 367 -18.12 -19.08 13.43
N ASP A 368 -18.34 -18.26 14.46
CA ASP A 368 -19.64 -17.68 14.70
C ASP A 368 -19.88 -16.53 13.71
N GLN A 369 -21.03 -16.57 13.06
CA GLN A 369 -21.44 -15.59 12.08
C GLN A 369 -22.77 -14.99 12.49
N MET A 370 -22.82 -13.68 12.62
CA MET A 370 -24.08 -12.95 12.74
C MET A 370 -24.47 -12.45 11.35
N LYS A 371 -25.52 -13.06 10.78
CA LYS A 371 -26.04 -12.73 9.45
C LYS A 371 -27.28 -11.86 9.57
N LEU A 372 -27.18 -10.66 8.99
CA LEU A 372 -28.28 -9.73 8.82
C LEU A 372 -28.69 -9.76 7.35
N ASN A 373 -29.80 -10.41 7.06
CA ASN A 373 -30.31 -10.55 5.70
C ASN A 373 -31.68 -9.89 5.58
N LYS A 374 -31.85 -9.04 4.58
CA LYS A 374 -33.15 -8.53 4.16
C LYS A 374 -33.28 -8.67 2.66
N ASN A 375 -34.42 -9.20 2.22
CA ASN A 375 -34.85 -9.04 0.85
C ASN A 375 -36.04 -8.06 0.84
N LEU A 376 -35.95 -7.03 0.00
CA LEU A 376 -37.01 -6.05 -0.18
C LEU A 376 -37.50 -6.11 -1.62
N GLU A 377 -38.81 -6.15 -1.79
CA GLU A 377 -39.43 -5.87 -3.09
C GLU A 377 -39.33 -4.37 -3.36
N VAL A 378 -38.63 -3.99 -4.43
CA VAL A 378 -38.39 -2.60 -4.81
C VAL A 378 -38.63 -2.40 -6.30
N LYS A 379 -39.36 -1.35 -6.65
CA LYS A 379 -39.47 -0.84 -8.02
C LYS A 379 -38.54 0.37 -8.14
N GLN A 380 -37.37 0.17 -8.73
CA GLN A 380 -36.36 1.21 -8.99
C GLN A 380 -36.32 1.53 -10.49
N PHE A 381 -35.97 2.77 -10.85
CA PHE A 381 -35.88 3.19 -12.25
C PHE A 381 -34.74 2.48 -12.99
N ASN A 382 -34.89 2.30 -14.29
CA ASN A 382 -34.00 1.51 -15.14
C ASN A 382 -33.04 2.38 -15.97
N MET A 383 -31.99 1.75 -16.53
CA MET A 383 -30.95 2.40 -17.33
C MET A 383 -30.27 3.58 -16.64
N VAL A 384 -29.95 3.40 -15.37
CA VAL A 384 -29.26 4.40 -14.56
C VAL A 384 -27.76 4.14 -14.67
N GLN A 385 -26.97 5.19 -14.95
CA GLN A 385 -25.53 5.15 -14.73
C GLN A 385 -25.29 5.42 -13.25
N PHE A 386 -24.77 4.45 -12.52
CA PHE A 386 -24.55 4.60 -11.09
C PHE A 386 -23.28 5.36 -10.76
N LYS A 387 -23.37 6.15 -9.70
CA LYS A 387 -22.28 6.81 -8.99
C LYS A 387 -22.29 6.31 -7.54
N LEU A 388 -21.23 5.63 -7.14
CA LEU A 388 -20.98 5.22 -5.75
C LEU A 388 -20.12 6.29 -5.08
N LEU A 389 -20.69 6.96 -4.09
CA LEU A 389 -19.94 7.74 -3.11
C LEU A 389 -19.64 6.85 -1.91
N TYR A 390 -18.42 6.93 -1.40
CA TYR A 390 -18.01 6.16 -0.23
C TYR A 390 -16.96 6.89 0.62
N GLY A 391 -16.95 6.63 1.92
CA GLY A 391 -16.11 7.32 2.89
C GLY A 391 -16.91 8.14 3.90
N ASN A 392 -16.37 9.29 4.31
CA ASN A 392 -16.98 10.22 5.27
C ASN A 392 -17.99 11.18 4.59
N ILE A 393 -19.05 10.66 3.98
CA ILE A 393 -19.97 11.41 3.08
C ILE A 393 -20.73 12.55 3.76
N LEU A 394 -21.14 12.39 5.03
CA LEU A 394 -21.97 13.37 5.77
C LEU A 394 -21.35 13.80 7.11
N GLN A 395 -20.08 13.48 7.33
CA GLN A 395 -19.45 13.54 8.65
C GLN A 395 -18.80 14.89 8.93
N SER A 396 -18.88 15.32 10.19
CA SER A 396 -18.22 16.55 10.64
C SER A 396 -16.75 16.28 11.02
N LYS A 397 -15.95 17.34 11.20
CA LYS A 397 -14.56 17.19 11.68
C LYS A 397 -14.46 16.54 13.07
N LEU A 398 -15.57 16.50 13.80
CA LEU A 398 -15.62 16.05 15.19
C LEU A 398 -16.14 14.61 15.34
N ASN A 399 -16.89 14.11 14.35
CA ASN A 399 -17.46 12.76 14.34
C ASN A 399 -17.13 12.06 13.02
N TYR A 400 -16.24 11.08 13.04
CA TYR A 400 -15.79 10.35 11.85
C TYR A 400 -15.27 8.95 12.22
N LEU A 401 -15.07 8.10 11.22
CA LEU A 401 -14.54 6.75 11.39
C LEU A 401 -13.23 6.57 10.62
N GLU A 402 -12.34 5.75 11.17
CA GLU A 402 -11.26 5.11 10.41
C GLU A 402 -11.72 3.72 9.98
N ILE A 403 -11.74 3.46 8.68
CA ILE A 403 -12.31 2.23 8.10
C ILE A 403 -11.35 1.64 7.08
N GLU A 404 -11.18 0.32 7.11
CA GLU A 404 -10.61 -0.45 6.01
C GLU A 404 -11.72 -1.06 5.16
N ILE A 405 -11.60 -0.88 3.84
CA ILE A 405 -12.45 -1.47 2.83
C ILE A 405 -11.56 -2.35 1.96
N ILE A 406 -11.85 -3.65 1.86
CA ILE A 406 -11.09 -4.61 1.07
C ILE A 406 -12.00 -5.25 0.02
N ASP A 407 -11.49 -5.42 -1.20
CA ASP A 407 -12.19 -6.00 -2.36
C ASP A 407 -13.55 -5.33 -2.64
N LEU A 408 -13.57 -3.98 -2.69
CA LEU A 408 -14.78 -3.23 -3.03
C LEU A 408 -15.11 -3.42 -4.52
N GLN A 409 -16.28 -3.98 -4.81
CA GLN A 409 -16.72 -4.24 -6.18
C GLN A 409 -18.09 -3.63 -6.46
N LEU A 410 -18.24 -3.00 -7.63
CA LEU A 410 -19.53 -2.57 -8.17
C LEU A 410 -19.70 -3.09 -9.59
N ILE A 411 -20.68 -3.99 -9.77
CA ILE A 411 -21.00 -4.63 -11.03
C ILE A 411 -22.39 -4.17 -11.47
N ASN A 412 -22.51 -3.54 -12.64
CA ASN A 412 -23.79 -3.08 -13.19
C ASN A 412 -24.58 -4.18 -13.92
N CYS A 413 -23.98 -5.36 -14.12
CA CYS A 413 -24.49 -6.49 -14.89
C CYS A 413 -23.98 -7.83 -14.32
N PRO A 414 -24.64 -8.40 -13.29
CA PRO A 414 -24.13 -9.56 -12.55
C PRO A 414 -24.41 -10.93 -13.21
N GLU A 415 -24.80 -11.01 -14.50
CA GLU A 415 -25.43 -12.20 -15.14
C GLU A 415 -24.70 -13.56 -14.98
N ASN A 416 -23.45 -13.63 -14.51
CA ASN A 416 -22.78 -14.88 -14.08
C ASN A 416 -21.78 -14.71 -12.91
N ASP A 417 -21.69 -13.53 -12.30
CA ASP A 417 -20.72 -13.30 -11.21
C ASP A 417 -21.41 -13.58 -9.87
N GLN A 418 -21.27 -14.81 -9.36
CA GLN A 418 -21.53 -15.04 -7.94
C GLN A 418 -20.38 -14.39 -7.17
N SER A 419 -20.64 -13.29 -6.45
CA SER A 419 -19.70 -12.78 -5.46
C SER A 419 -19.65 -13.80 -4.32
N GLN A 420 -18.76 -14.77 -4.45
CA GLN A 420 -18.38 -15.60 -3.32
C GLN A 420 -17.66 -14.70 -2.32
N ILE A 421 -17.90 -14.96 -1.04
CA ILE A 421 -17.09 -14.37 0.03
C ILE A 421 -15.66 -14.86 -0.22
N ASN A 422 -14.84 -14.00 -0.80
CA ASN A 422 -13.46 -14.32 -1.09
C ASN A 422 -12.70 -14.23 0.24
N CYS A 423 -12.68 -15.33 0.98
CA CYS A 423 -11.60 -15.55 1.94
C CYS A 423 -10.26 -15.51 1.18
N HIS A 424 -9.19 -15.25 1.91
CA HIS A 424 -7.86 -15.44 1.34
C HIS A 424 -7.75 -16.88 0.76
N PRO A 425 -7.12 -17.10 -0.42
CA PRO A 425 -7.17 -18.38 -1.14
C PRO A 425 -6.68 -19.62 -0.38
N THR A 426 -5.95 -19.42 0.73
CA THR A 426 -5.46 -20.50 1.60
C THR A 426 -6.48 -20.94 2.64
N CYS A 427 -7.47 -20.11 2.96
CA CYS A 427 -8.48 -20.39 3.95
C CYS A 427 -9.68 -21.10 3.29
N LYS A 428 -10.24 -22.10 3.97
CA LYS A 428 -11.58 -22.64 3.63
C LYS A 428 -12.67 -21.76 4.21
N GLU A 429 -12.47 -21.38 5.47
CA GLU A 429 -13.33 -20.52 6.25
C GLU A 429 -12.45 -19.43 6.83
N CYS A 430 -12.98 -18.22 6.93
CA CYS A 430 -12.27 -17.06 7.42
C CYS A 430 -13.22 -16.18 8.25
N ASP A 431 -12.66 -15.37 9.16
CA ASP A 431 -13.37 -14.27 9.81
C ASP A 431 -12.87 -12.90 9.35
N GLY A 432 -12.26 -12.85 8.16
CA GLY A 432 -11.79 -11.65 7.48
C GLY A 432 -11.14 -11.98 6.14
N PRO A 433 -10.86 -10.99 5.30
CA PRO A 433 -10.34 -11.21 3.94
C PRO A 433 -8.84 -11.53 3.90
N THR A 434 -8.11 -11.34 5.00
CA THR A 434 -6.64 -11.43 4.97
C THR A 434 -6.14 -12.84 5.27
N LYS A 435 -4.87 -13.10 4.98
CA LYS A 435 -4.22 -14.38 5.30
C LYS A 435 -4.15 -14.70 6.81
N GLU A 436 -4.34 -13.69 7.65
CA GLU A 436 -4.28 -13.74 9.12
C GLU A 436 -5.68 -13.85 9.75
N ASP A 437 -6.72 -13.98 8.93
CA ASP A 437 -8.11 -14.14 9.36
C ASP A 437 -8.69 -15.52 8.96
N CYS A 438 -7.85 -16.53 8.69
CA CYS A 438 -8.31 -17.90 8.45
C CYS A 438 -8.91 -18.52 9.72
N LEU A 439 -9.93 -19.35 9.55
CA LEU A 439 -10.51 -20.19 10.60
C LEU A 439 -10.32 -21.66 10.35
N SER A 440 -10.19 -22.05 9.09
CA SER A 440 -9.85 -23.42 8.73
C SER A 440 -9.17 -23.39 7.38
N CYS A 441 -8.42 -24.45 7.09
CA CYS A 441 -7.67 -24.54 5.85
C CYS A 441 -8.45 -25.29 4.80
N PHE A 442 -8.27 -24.88 3.55
CA PHE A 442 -8.87 -25.56 2.42
C PHE A 442 -8.43 -27.02 2.41
N GLU A 443 -9.38 -27.97 2.35
CA GLU A 443 -9.07 -29.40 2.53
C GLU A 443 -8.07 -29.92 1.49
N LEU A 444 -8.09 -29.37 0.28
CA LEU A 444 -7.16 -29.71 -0.80
C LEU A 444 -5.82 -28.97 -0.70
N SER A 445 -5.66 -28.06 0.26
CA SER A 445 -4.42 -27.30 0.44
C SER A 445 -3.36 -28.03 1.27
N ASN A 446 -3.67 -29.15 1.94
CA ASN A 446 -2.74 -29.90 2.82
C ASN A 446 -2.06 -29.02 3.91
N ARG A 447 -2.77 -28.01 4.41
CA ARG A 447 -2.32 -27.09 5.47
C ARG A 447 -2.90 -27.48 6.84
N ILE A 448 -2.09 -27.38 7.89
CA ILE A 448 -2.53 -27.28 9.27
C ILE A 448 -3.13 -25.89 9.51
N TYR A 449 -4.30 -25.87 10.14
CA TYR A 449 -4.84 -24.64 10.70
C TYR A 449 -4.23 -24.35 12.08
N LEU A 450 -3.85 -23.10 12.32
CA LEU A 450 -3.40 -22.64 13.62
C LEU A 450 -4.43 -21.74 14.30
N PRO A 451 -5.15 -22.25 15.31
CA PRO A 451 -6.21 -21.49 15.96
C PRO A 451 -5.76 -20.19 16.63
N TYR A 452 -4.50 -20.11 17.10
CA TYR A 452 -4.02 -18.93 17.83
C TYR A 452 -3.67 -17.74 16.91
N PHE A 453 -3.24 -18.02 15.68
CA PHE A 453 -2.81 -17.02 14.71
C PHE A 453 -3.81 -16.83 13.57
N LYS A 454 -4.89 -17.64 13.54
CA LYS A 454 -5.92 -17.61 12.50
C LYS A 454 -5.31 -17.70 11.09
N GLU A 455 -4.40 -18.65 10.91
CA GLU A 455 -3.68 -18.81 9.64
C GLU A 455 -3.56 -20.29 9.25
N CYS A 456 -3.30 -20.49 7.96
CA CYS A 456 -3.20 -21.81 7.34
C CYS A 456 -1.80 -22.06 6.79
N ILE A 457 -1.12 -23.06 7.36
CA ILE A 457 0.31 -23.31 7.16
C ILE A 457 0.56 -24.79 6.80
N CYS A 458 1.60 -25.10 6.05
CA CYS A 458 1.88 -26.49 5.64
C CYS A 458 2.37 -27.38 6.81
N GLU A 459 2.00 -28.68 6.83
CA GLU A 459 2.48 -29.68 7.81
C GLU A 459 4.01 -29.88 7.77
N TYR A 460 4.62 -30.27 8.90
CA TYR A 460 6.05 -30.60 8.94
C TYR A 460 6.41 -31.68 7.92
N GLY A 461 7.31 -31.35 6.98
CA GLY A 461 7.69 -32.22 5.86
C GLY A 461 6.91 -32.00 4.55
N THR A 462 6.17 -30.89 4.40
CA THR A 462 5.44 -30.51 3.17
C THR A 462 5.80 -29.08 2.69
N LEU A 463 5.65 -28.80 1.38
CA LEU A 463 6.10 -27.54 0.72
C LEU A 463 4.95 -26.69 0.17
N ASP A 464 4.97 -25.36 0.40
CA ASP A 464 3.96 -24.40 -0.09
C ASP A 464 4.29 -23.84 -1.49
N GLN A 465 3.48 -24.16 -2.50
CA GLN A 465 3.63 -23.63 -3.87
C GLN A 465 2.27 -23.21 -4.44
N ASN A 466 2.15 -21.95 -4.88
CA ASN A 466 0.90 -21.38 -5.43
C ASN A 466 -0.32 -21.63 -4.52
N ASN A 467 -0.16 -21.43 -3.20
CA ASN A 467 -1.17 -21.68 -2.19
C ASN A 467 -1.53 -23.17 -1.94
N GLN A 468 -0.75 -24.15 -2.42
CA GLN A 468 -0.95 -25.60 -2.21
C GLN A 468 0.23 -26.26 -1.47
N CYS A 469 -0.02 -27.12 -0.48
CA CYS A 469 1.03 -27.92 0.17
C CYS A 469 1.21 -29.29 -0.50
N ILE A 470 2.44 -29.63 -0.86
CA ILE A 470 2.77 -30.83 -1.64
C ILE A 470 3.69 -31.74 -0.79
N ASN A 471 3.39 -33.05 -0.74
CA ASN A 471 4.18 -34.06 0.00
C ASN A 471 4.95 -35.00 -0.95
N TYR A 472 5.87 -35.80 -0.40
CA TYR A 472 6.75 -36.67 -1.20
C TYR A 472 6.01 -37.82 -1.93
N GLN A 473 4.90 -38.33 -1.40
CA GLN A 473 4.15 -39.41 -2.04
C GLN A 473 3.33 -38.90 -3.23
N THR A 474 2.77 -37.68 -3.15
CA THR A 474 2.05 -37.03 -4.26
C THR A 474 2.97 -36.75 -5.45
N LEU A 475 4.28 -36.65 -5.19
CA LEU A 475 5.34 -36.54 -6.20
C LEU A 475 5.79 -37.91 -6.76
N ASN A 476 5.14 -39.02 -6.37
CA ASN A 476 5.40 -40.41 -6.81
C ASN A 476 6.82 -40.93 -6.54
N PHE A 477 7.35 -40.69 -5.34
CA PHE A 477 8.65 -41.25 -4.96
C PHE A 477 8.53 -42.63 -4.28
N ASN A 478 9.36 -43.61 -4.68
CA ASN A 478 9.40 -44.97 -4.12
C ASN A 478 10.54 -45.14 -3.11
N LEU A 479 10.25 -45.80 -1.98
CA LEU A 479 11.18 -45.99 -0.87
C LEU A 479 11.86 -47.36 -0.91
N ILE A 480 13.20 -47.37 -0.90
CA ILE A 480 14.01 -48.59 -0.82
C ILE A 480 14.71 -48.62 0.54
N LEU A 481 14.47 -49.68 1.30
CA LEU A 481 15.05 -49.89 2.63
C LEU A 481 16.35 -50.68 2.51
N GLU A 482 17.48 -50.07 2.86
CA GLU A 482 18.72 -50.79 3.08
C GLU A 482 19.06 -51.00 4.57
N LYS A 483 19.80 -52.08 4.82
CA LYS A 483 20.07 -52.72 6.12
C LYS A 483 20.92 -51.86 7.07
N PRO A 484 20.85 -52.13 8.38
CA PRO A 484 21.17 -51.13 9.41
C PRO A 484 22.67 -50.87 9.56
N LEU A 485 23.03 -49.60 9.68
CA LEU A 485 24.37 -49.14 10.04
C LEU A 485 24.64 -49.32 11.54
N ARG A 486 25.94 -49.43 11.86
CA ARG A 486 26.58 -49.90 13.11
C ARG A 486 26.04 -49.26 14.41
N LYS A 487 26.23 -49.97 15.55
CA LYS A 487 25.98 -49.47 16.91
C LYS A 487 26.82 -48.21 17.17
N GLU A 488 26.18 -47.05 17.20
CA GLU A 488 26.78 -45.79 17.66
C GLU A 488 26.18 -45.40 19.02
N CYS A 489 26.96 -44.71 19.88
CA CYS A 489 26.50 -44.26 21.19
C CYS A 489 25.35 -43.25 21.10
N GLN A 490 24.43 -43.27 22.07
CA GLN A 490 23.30 -42.34 22.11
C GLN A 490 23.72 -40.91 22.48
N TYR A 491 22.89 -39.94 22.11
CA TYR A 491 23.11 -38.52 22.42
C TYR A 491 23.30 -38.28 23.92
N GLY A 492 24.38 -37.56 24.28
CA GLY A 492 24.78 -37.33 25.68
C GLY A 492 25.80 -38.33 26.24
N TYR A 493 26.24 -39.29 25.43
CA TYR A 493 27.30 -40.25 25.74
C TYR A 493 28.43 -40.12 24.72
N PHE A 494 29.67 -40.36 25.15
CA PHE A 494 30.86 -40.37 24.31
C PHE A 494 31.47 -41.79 24.27
N GLU A 495 32.20 -42.10 23.21
CA GLU A 495 32.75 -43.42 22.94
C GLU A 495 34.20 -43.53 23.44
N LEU A 496 34.52 -44.61 24.16
CA LEU A 496 35.88 -44.95 24.59
C LEU A 496 36.07 -46.47 24.55
N ASN A 497 37.00 -46.94 23.73
CA ASN A 497 37.30 -48.37 23.55
C ASN A 497 36.06 -49.22 23.22
N ASP A 498 35.20 -48.74 22.31
CA ASP A 498 33.93 -49.36 21.86
C ASP A 498 32.81 -49.44 22.92
N ASP A 499 32.99 -48.85 24.11
CA ASP A 499 31.96 -48.68 25.13
C ASP A 499 31.48 -47.21 25.22
N CYS A 500 30.23 -46.99 25.64
CA CYS A 500 29.62 -45.66 25.73
C CYS A 500 29.59 -45.16 27.18
N PHE A 501 30.20 -44.00 27.43
CA PHE A 501 30.29 -43.35 28.75
C PHE A 501 29.52 -42.02 28.76
N GLN A 502 28.88 -41.68 29.87
CA GLN A 502 28.05 -40.47 29.94
C GLN A 502 28.92 -39.21 29.98
N CYS A 503 28.56 -38.17 29.20
CA CYS A 503 29.22 -36.87 29.27
C CYS A 503 29.03 -36.22 30.67
N PRO A 504 30.07 -35.57 31.22
CA PRO A 504 30.03 -35.09 32.61
C PRO A 504 29.01 -33.97 32.83
N SER A 505 28.46 -33.95 34.05
CA SER A 505 27.67 -32.82 34.55
C SER A 505 28.29 -32.18 35.79
N ILE A 506 28.42 -30.85 35.78
CA ILE A 506 28.91 -30.05 36.90
C ILE A 506 27.82 -29.83 37.96
N ILE A 507 26.54 -30.00 37.62
CA ILE A 507 25.41 -29.58 38.47
C ILE A 507 24.56 -30.77 38.96
N LYS A 508 24.21 -31.75 38.09
CA LYS A 508 23.46 -32.99 38.41
C LYS A 508 23.64 -34.04 37.30
N ASN A 509 23.69 -35.34 37.62
CA ASN A 509 23.89 -36.44 36.66
C ASN A 509 22.93 -36.46 35.45
N ASP A 510 21.77 -35.80 35.57
CA ASP A 510 20.69 -35.70 34.59
C ASP A 510 20.70 -34.39 33.75
N VAL A 511 21.69 -33.50 33.94
CA VAL A 511 21.81 -32.23 33.21
C VAL A 511 23.17 -32.16 32.51
N ILE A 512 23.24 -32.38 31.21
CA ILE A 512 24.51 -32.31 30.49
C ILE A 512 24.97 -30.85 30.44
N THR A 513 26.15 -30.55 30.98
CA THR A 513 26.66 -29.16 31.08
C THR A 513 27.85 -28.88 30.18
N CYS A 514 28.49 -29.91 29.62
CA CYS A 514 29.62 -29.75 28.70
C CYS A 514 29.22 -29.86 27.23
N LEU A 515 29.28 -28.73 26.50
CA LEU A 515 28.83 -28.67 25.10
C LEU A 515 29.79 -29.43 24.17
N GLU A 516 31.10 -29.35 24.40
CA GLU A 516 32.14 -29.95 23.55
C GLU A 516 32.05 -31.48 23.54
N CYS A 517 31.70 -32.10 24.68
CA CYS A 517 31.51 -33.56 24.77
C CYS A 517 30.32 -34.03 23.93
N VAL A 518 29.23 -33.27 23.95
CA VAL A 518 27.99 -33.61 23.22
C VAL A 518 28.10 -33.34 21.73
N LEU A 519 28.87 -32.32 21.34
CA LEU A 519 29.13 -32.00 19.93
C LEU A 519 30.16 -32.92 19.28
N ASN A 520 31.02 -33.58 20.05
CA ASN A 520 32.06 -34.46 19.50
C ASN A 520 32.26 -35.75 20.31
N PRO A 521 31.22 -36.61 20.39
CA PRO A 521 31.23 -37.78 21.27
C PRO A 521 32.27 -38.84 20.91
N LYS A 522 32.82 -38.85 19.69
CA LYS A 522 33.84 -39.85 19.28
C LYS A 522 35.27 -39.46 19.65
N LYS A 523 35.58 -38.16 19.73
CA LYS A 523 36.97 -37.67 19.89
C LYS A 523 37.18 -36.86 21.16
N TRP A 524 36.12 -36.57 21.92
CA TRP A 524 36.25 -35.79 23.15
C TRP A 524 37.15 -36.46 24.21
N ASN A 525 37.22 -37.80 24.20
CA ASN A 525 38.14 -38.57 25.05
C ASN A 525 39.65 -38.30 24.79
N GLN A 526 40.00 -37.56 23.74
CA GLN A 526 41.39 -37.20 23.44
C GLN A 526 41.82 -35.92 24.16
N THR A 527 40.86 -35.10 24.60
CA THR A 527 41.14 -33.79 25.19
C THR A 527 40.55 -33.63 26.60
N PHE A 528 39.43 -34.30 26.89
CA PHE A 528 38.70 -34.24 28.18
C PHE A 528 38.46 -32.83 28.69
N PHE A 529 38.08 -31.95 27.76
CA PHE A 529 38.16 -30.52 27.97
C PHE A 529 36.83 -29.82 27.70
N CYS A 530 36.47 -28.88 28.57
CA CYS A 530 35.19 -28.19 28.53
C CYS A 530 35.37 -26.67 28.71
N GLU A 531 35.11 -25.89 27.66
CA GLU A 531 35.23 -24.42 27.68
C GLU A 531 33.87 -23.75 27.80
N THR A 532 32.84 -24.40 27.25
CA THR A 532 31.52 -23.81 27.06
C THR A 532 30.50 -24.53 27.90
N ILE A 533 30.02 -23.84 28.93
CA ILE A 533 28.92 -24.32 29.76
C ILE A 533 27.60 -23.75 29.22
N LEU A 534 26.66 -24.64 28.90
CA LEU A 534 25.31 -24.25 28.51
C LEU A 534 24.44 -24.07 29.76
N LEU A 535 24.10 -22.82 30.08
CA LEU A 535 23.09 -22.53 31.11
C LEU A 535 21.71 -22.33 30.48
N SER A 536 20.86 -23.36 30.61
CA SER A 536 19.46 -23.28 30.20
C SER A 536 18.59 -22.80 31.36
N ASN A 537 18.01 -21.60 31.24
CA ASN A 537 17.01 -21.10 32.18
C ASN A 537 15.58 -21.39 31.68
N LYS A 538 14.64 -21.59 32.60
CA LYS A 538 13.21 -21.59 32.28
C LYS A 538 12.66 -20.15 32.28
N ASN A 539 11.75 -19.87 31.35
CA ASN A 539 11.03 -18.60 31.10
C ASN A 539 11.81 -17.50 30.33
N GLY A 540 11.67 -17.49 28.99
CA GLY A 540 11.82 -16.27 28.15
C GLY A 540 13.20 -15.60 28.07
N LYS A 541 14.20 -16.06 28.82
CA LYS A 541 15.60 -15.58 28.74
C LYS A 541 16.37 -16.43 27.74
N ILE A 542 17.27 -15.79 26.98
CA ILE A 542 18.19 -16.50 26.07
C ILE A 542 19.14 -17.40 26.87
N SER A 543 19.45 -18.58 26.34
CA SER A 543 20.51 -19.46 26.84
C SER A 543 21.83 -18.72 26.65
N LYS A 544 22.54 -18.46 27.74
CA LYS A 544 23.83 -17.78 27.69
C LYS A 544 24.94 -18.82 27.64
N TYR A 545 25.71 -18.82 26.57
CA TYR A 545 27.01 -19.49 26.55
C TYR A 545 27.92 -18.70 27.49
N LEU A 546 28.26 -19.30 28.64
CA LEU A 546 29.27 -18.73 29.49
C LEU A 546 30.60 -19.34 29.10
N THR A 547 31.41 -18.58 28.38
CA THR A 547 32.84 -18.88 28.19
C THR A 547 33.58 -18.42 29.44
N LYS A 548 33.69 -19.30 30.45
CA LYS A 548 34.58 -19.05 31.59
C LYS A 548 35.27 -20.33 32.08
N GLN A 549 36.59 -20.27 31.92
CA GLN A 549 37.65 -21.13 32.46
C GLN A 549 37.69 -22.55 31.90
N ASN A 550 38.84 -22.87 31.31
CA ASN A 550 39.31 -24.16 30.81
C ASN A 550 39.12 -25.29 31.85
N LEU A 551 37.96 -25.96 31.88
CA LEU A 551 37.72 -27.08 32.80
C LEU A 551 38.28 -28.37 32.20
N GLN A 552 39.25 -29.00 32.90
CA GLN A 552 39.85 -30.25 32.47
C GLN A 552 39.39 -31.42 33.36
N TYR A 553 39.10 -32.56 32.73
CA TYR A 553 38.71 -33.80 33.41
C TYR A 553 39.74 -34.90 33.20
N ILE A 554 39.81 -35.85 34.13
CA ILE A 554 40.65 -37.05 34.06
C ILE A 554 39.81 -38.30 34.36
N LEU A 555 40.20 -39.43 33.77
CA LEU A 555 39.61 -40.75 34.06
C LEU A 555 40.35 -41.39 35.23
N VAL A 556 39.62 -41.70 36.30
CA VAL A 556 40.13 -42.47 37.45
C VAL A 556 39.35 -43.78 37.49
N GLY A 557 39.91 -44.85 36.89
CA GLY A 557 39.16 -46.08 36.63
C GLY A 557 38.15 -45.89 35.48
N ASN A 558 36.86 -46.14 35.75
CA ASN A 558 35.75 -45.92 34.80
C ASN A 558 35.00 -44.60 35.04
N ASP A 559 35.39 -43.82 36.06
CA ASP A 559 34.71 -42.58 36.43
C ASP A 559 35.52 -41.34 36.00
N LEU A 560 34.81 -40.30 35.55
CA LEU A 560 35.37 -39.01 35.17
C LEU A 560 35.39 -38.04 36.36
N GLN A 561 36.56 -37.47 36.67
CA GLN A 561 36.74 -36.51 37.78
C GLN A 561 37.34 -35.18 37.29
N TYR A 562 36.89 -34.06 37.88
CA TYR A 562 37.33 -32.71 37.56
C TYR A 562 38.70 -32.37 38.18
N CYS A 563 39.63 -31.81 37.41
CA CYS A 563 40.98 -31.44 37.86
C CYS A 563 41.28 -29.94 37.62
N PRO A 564 41.21 -29.09 38.67
CA PRO A 564 41.39 -27.64 38.53
C PRO A 564 42.83 -27.18 38.32
N ASP A 565 43.83 -27.97 38.73
CA ASP A 565 45.26 -27.64 38.65
C ASP A 565 46.01 -28.46 37.57
N CYS A 566 45.29 -29.29 36.81
CA CYS A 566 45.85 -29.96 35.65
C CYS A 566 45.95 -28.93 34.53
N ASN A 567 47.16 -28.41 34.28
CA ASN A 567 47.43 -27.58 33.11
C ASN A 567 48.47 -28.31 32.25
N TYR A 568 48.10 -29.47 31.71
CA TYR A 568 49.00 -30.28 30.90
C TYR A 568 48.25 -30.84 29.69
N GLN A 569 48.78 -30.51 28.52
CA GLN A 569 48.53 -31.26 27.30
C GLN A 569 49.16 -32.65 27.48
N ASN A 570 48.30 -33.65 27.71
CA ASN A 570 48.55 -35.11 27.76
C ASN A 570 49.39 -35.67 28.93
N PRO A 571 48.77 -36.17 30.02
CA PRO A 571 49.48 -36.99 31.00
C PRO A 571 49.60 -38.44 30.51
N THR A 572 50.81 -39.00 30.53
CA THR A 572 51.04 -40.45 30.45
C THR A 572 50.65 -41.14 31.76
N PHE A 573 50.29 -42.42 31.71
CA PHE A 573 49.85 -43.24 32.87
C PHE A 573 50.75 -43.12 34.12
N ASP A 574 52.08 -42.90 33.95
CA ASP A 574 53.05 -42.71 35.04
C ASP A 574 52.93 -41.37 35.82
N GLN A 575 52.08 -40.43 35.39
CA GLN A 575 51.94 -39.12 36.03
C GLN A 575 50.72 -39.02 36.96
N ILE A 576 49.80 -39.99 36.92
CA ILE A 576 48.67 -40.08 37.86
C ILE A 576 49.21 -40.37 39.28
N ASP A 577 50.26 -41.18 39.40
CA ASP A 577 50.98 -41.44 40.66
C ASP A 577 51.73 -40.20 41.21
N LYS A 578 52.02 -39.19 40.38
CA LYS A 578 52.70 -37.96 40.81
C LYS A 578 51.75 -36.95 41.47
N VAL A 579 50.45 -36.97 41.18
CA VAL A 579 49.50 -36.03 41.80
C VAL A 579 49.31 -36.34 43.30
N GLU A 580 49.40 -37.61 43.71
CA GLU A 580 49.51 -37.99 45.13
C GLU A 580 50.81 -37.49 45.79
N SER A 581 51.90 -37.38 45.03
CA SER A 581 53.21 -36.91 45.54
C SER A 581 53.33 -35.38 45.66
N ILE A 582 52.58 -34.61 44.87
CA ILE A 582 52.58 -33.13 44.91
C ILE A 582 51.97 -32.59 46.22
N PHE A 583 50.97 -33.28 46.77
CA PHE A 583 50.42 -32.94 48.09
C PHE A 583 51.44 -33.12 49.22
N GLN A 584 52.42 -34.03 49.05
CA GLN A 584 53.52 -34.20 50.01
C GLN A 584 54.66 -33.18 49.80
N PHE A 585 54.89 -32.73 48.57
CA PHE A 585 55.97 -31.77 48.24
C PHE A 585 55.66 -30.33 48.70
N LYS A 586 54.39 -29.94 48.81
CA LYS A 586 53.97 -28.61 49.31
C LYS A 586 54.37 -28.37 50.78
N LYS A 587 54.62 -29.43 51.56
CA LYS A 587 55.19 -29.35 52.92
C LYS A 587 56.72 -29.16 52.95
N PHE A 588 57.41 -29.44 51.84
CA PHE A 588 58.88 -29.43 51.77
C PHE A 588 59.43 -28.03 51.44
N CYS A 589 58.78 -27.27 50.54
CA CYS A 589 59.21 -25.91 50.14
C CYS A 589 59.05 -24.81 51.21
N GLN A 590 58.38 -25.08 52.34
CA GLN A 590 58.36 -24.15 53.49
C GLN A 590 59.69 -24.11 54.26
N SER A 591 60.65 -25.00 53.95
CA SER A 591 61.86 -25.22 54.77
C SER A 591 63.19 -24.76 54.15
N LEU A 592 63.21 -24.19 52.94
CA LEU A 592 64.46 -23.73 52.29
C LEU A 592 64.29 -22.35 51.64
N GLU A 593 65.29 -21.49 51.85
CA GLU A 593 65.16 -20.03 51.90
C GLU A 593 65.51 -19.27 50.59
N TYR A 594 65.55 -19.89 49.40
CA TYR A 594 65.77 -19.14 48.14
C TYR A 594 64.98 -19.67 46.93
N ASP A 595 64.37 -18.69 46.23
CA ASP A 595 63.74 -18.61 44.90
C ASP A 595 63.00 -19.83 44.34
N CYS A 596 61.76 -20.00 44.80
CA CYS A 596 60.81 -20.96 44.23
C CYS A 596 59.86 -20.37 43.16
N TYR A 597 59.88 -19.07 42.84
CA TYR A 597 58.89 -18.44 41.94
C TYR A 597 59.45 -17.34 41.01
N ALA A 598 58.81 -17.14 39.85
CA ALA A 598 59.15 -16.17 38.81
C ALA A 598 58.13 -15.01 38.70
N CYS A 599 58.59 -13.84 38.22
CA CYS A 599 57.82 -12.58 38.11
C CYS A 599 56.87 -12.50 36.89
N PRO A 600 55.76 -11.73 36.96
CA PRO A 600 54.91 -11.43 35.81
C PRO A 600 55.57 -10.50 34.77
N GLU A 601 55.15 -10.61 33.50
CA GLU A 601 55.72 -9.84 32.38
C GLU A 601 55.56 -8.32 32.53
N GLY A 602 56.62 -7.58 32.19
CA GLY A 602 56.74 -6.13 32.36
C GLY A 602 57.40 -5.68 33.67
N CYS A 603 57.77 -6.63 34.55
CA CYS A 603 58.45 -6.37 35.81
C CYS A 603 59.80 -7.07 35.93
N PHE A 604 60.89 -6.31 36.11
CA PHE A 604 62.24 -6.88 36.24
C PHE A 604 62.61 -7.33 37.67
N ASN A 605 61.91 -6.85 38.71
CA ASN A 605 62.13 -7.25 40.10
C ASN A 605 60.81 -7.23 40.88
N CYS A 606 60.41 -8.37 41.44
CA CYS A 606 59.24 -8.52 42.30
C CYS A 606 59.64 -8.97 43.70
N GLN A 607 58.95 -8.45 44.71
CA GLN A 607 59.09 -8.90 46.10
C GLN A 607 57.72 -9.33 46.65
N LEU A 608 57.73 -10.33 47.52
CA LEU A 608 56.55 -10.88 48.20
C LEU A 608 56.40 -10.20 49.56
N GLN A 609 55.24 -9.59 49.82
CA GLN A 609 54.86 -9.18 51.17
C GLN A 609 53.59 -9.93 51.57
N GLU A 610 53.79 -10.93 52.44
CA GLU A 610 52.89 -11.87 53.14
C GLU A 610 51.71 -12.52 52.38
N ILE A 611 51.19 -11.95 51.29
CA ILE A 611 50.17 -12.57 50.44
C ILE A 611 50.13 -12.05 48.99
N ASN A 612 50.85 -10.98 48.61
CA ASN A 612 50.84 -10.45 47.24
C ASN A 612 52.25 -10.11 46.69
N LEU A 613 52.41 -10.21 45.36
CA LEU A 613 53.59 -9.81 44.58
C LEU A 613 53.43 -8.36 44.07
N TYR A 614 54.47 -7.51 44.21
CA TYR A 614 54.49 -6.14 43.68
C TYR A 614 55.78 -5.83 42.88
N CYS A 615 55.69 -4.90 41.91
CA CYS A 615 56.75 -4.57 40.95
C CYS A 615 57.50 -3.24 41.22
N SER A 616 58.84 -3.27 41.17
CA SER A 616 59.69 -2.16 41.64
C SER A 616 60.13 -1.09 40.61
N ASN A 617 60.03 -1.26 39.27
CA ASN A 617 60.49 -0.24 38.27
C ASN A 617 59.79 -0.37 36.88
N GLN A 618 59.37 0.74 36.23
CA GLN A 618 58.76 0.80 34.86
C GLN A 618 59.29 2.00 34.01
N GLN A 619 59.39 1.92 32.66
CA GLN A 619 59.45 3.05 31.65
C GLN A 619 59.50 2.60 30.14
N PRO A 620 59.27 3.47 29.10
CA PRO A 620 58.12 3.38 28.17
C PRO A 620 58.43 3.14 26.64
N ILE A 621 57.36 2.91 25.86
CA ILE A 621 57.30 2.46 24.44
C ILE A 621 57.33 3.64 23.43
N PHE A 622 58.07 3.55 22.31
CA PHE A 622 57.88 4.45 21.13
C PHE A 622 58.20 3.85 19.74
N ASN A 623 57.22 4.05 18.83
CA ASN A 623 57.26 4.60 17.46
C ASN A 623 58.04 3.95 16.29
N THR A 624 57.27 3.33 15.39
CA THR A 624 57.36 3.61 13.94
C THR A 624 55.96 3.83 13.36
N PRO A 625 55.71 4.92 12.60
CA PRO A 625 54.41 5.25 12.05
C PRO A 625 54.20 4.45 10.76
N GLN A 626 53.48 3.35 10.85
CA GLN A 626 52.77 2.84 9.69
C GLN A 626 51.86 3.97 9.16
N PHE A 627 51.76 4.03 7.84
CA PHE A 627 50.76 4.77 7.07
C PHE A 627 49.34 4.35 7.52
N PHE A 628 48.93 4.74 8.72
CA PHE A 628 47.56 4.65 9.18
C PHE A 628 46.82 5.84 8.58
N PHE A 629 45.87 5.50 7.71
CA PHE A 629 44.65 6.21 7.36
C PHE A 629 44.47 7.56 8.06
N TYR A 630 44.20 8.60 7.26
CA TYR A 630 43.67 9.88 7.74
C TYR A 630 42.75 9.65 8.94
N ASP A 631 43.11 10.23 10.07
CA ASP A 631 42.32 10.22 11.29
C ASP A 631 40.95 10.80 10.90
N TYR A 632 39.94 9.95 10.71
CA TYR A 632 38.57 10.30 10.31
C TYR A 632 37.83 11.12 11.41
N THR A 633 38.58 11.81 12.28
CA THR A 633 38.18 12.32 13.58
C THR A 633 38.24 13.85 13.69
N CYS A 634 38.84 14.58 12.74
CA CYS A 634 38.79 16.06 12.73
C CYS A 634 37.45 16.57 12.15
N LYS A 635 36.34 16.22 12.80
CA LYS A 635 34.99 16.68 12.44
C LYS A 635 34.71 18.06 13.06
N PRO A 636 33.88 18.92 12.43
CA PRO A 636 33.44 20.19 13.01
C PRO A 636 32.91 19.98 14.43
N PRO A 637 33.29 20.86 15.39
CA PRO A 637 33.87 22.19 15.19
C PRO A 637 35.41 22.27 15.13
N ASN A 638 36.13 21.17 14.93
CA ASN A 638 37.60 21.18 14.74
C ASN A 638 37.99 21.47 13.28
N PHE A 639 39.18 22.05 13.02
CA PHE A 639 39.66 22.43 11.68
C PHE A 639 41.20 22.27 11.51
N ILE A 640 41.68 22.30 10.27
CA ILE A 640 43.09 22.07 9.90
C ILE A 640 43.87 23.37 9.66
N ASP A 641 45.06 23.50 10.26
CA ASP A 641 45.96 24.66 10.12
C ASP A 641 46.97 24.55 8.93
N PHE A 642 47.82 25.57 8.74
CA PHE A 642 48.85 25.57 7.67
C PHE A 642 49.90 24.45 7.83
N TYR A 643 50.08 23.91 9.05
CA TYR A 643 50.97 22.79 9.34
C TYR A 643 50.27 21.42 9.32
N LYS A 644 49.00 21.39 8.89
CA LYS A 644 48.16 20.18 8.77
C LYS A 644 47.82 19.49 10.10
N LYS A 645 47.69 20.24 11.20
CA LYS A 645 47.24 19.74 12.50
C LYS A 645 45.78 20.11 12.75
N CYS A 646 45.05 19.21 13.42
CA CYS A 646 43.65 19.43 13.82
C CYS A 646 43.59 20.27 15.09
N PHE A 647 42.93 21.43 15.03
CA PHE A 647 42.72 22.31 16.17
C PHE A 647 41.23 22.58 16.37
N THR A 648 40.80 22.64 17.62
CA THR A 648 39.44 23.10 17.95
C THR A 648 39.32 24.59 17.65
N CYS A 649 38.26 24.98 16.93
CA CYS A 649 38.07 26.38 16.62
C CYS A 649 37.85 27.23 17.88
N GLN A 650 38.65 28.29 18.01
CA GLN A 650 38.60 29.22 19.15
C GLN A 650 37.63 30.39 18.92
N ILE A 651 37.16 30.59 17.68
CA ILE A 651 36.16 31.61 17.35
C ILE A 651 34.79 31.06 17.77
N GLN A 652 34.22 31.60 18.83
CA GLN A 652 32.93 31.15 19.35
C GLN A 652 31.83 31.27 18.29
N ASN A 653 30.94 30.26 18.25
CA ASN A 653 29.82 30.16 17.31
C ASN A 653 30.22 30.15 15.83
N CYS A 654 31.50 29.91 15.53
CA CYS A 654 31.90 29.56 14.19
C CYS A 654 31.67 28.06 13.97
N LEU A 655 30.96 27.71 12.90
CA LEU A 655 30.79 26.32 12.48
C LEU A 655 32.05 25.81 11.78
N TYR A 656 32.67 26.66 10.95
CA TYR A 656 33.82 26.28 10.13
C TYR A 656 34.94 27.33 10.08
N CYS A 657 36.12 26.98 10.60
CA CYS A 657 37.27 27.89 10.75
C CYS A 657 38.42 27.58 9.78
N PHE A 658 39.26 28.58 9.52
CA PHE A 658 40.42 28.46 8.62
C PHE A 658 41.51 29.49 8.96
N ASN A 659 42.73 29.33 8.41
CA ASN A 659 43.85 30.27 8.61
C ASN A 659 44.16 31.09 7.34
N TYR A 660 44.63 32.33 7.50
CA TYR A 660 45.10 33.22 6.43
C TYR A 660 46.26 34.12 6.88
N LEU A 661 47.01 34.70 5.94
CA LEU A 661 48.15 35.59 6.26
C LEU A 661 47.72 37.05 6.35
N ALA A 662 48.15 37.77 7.39
CA ALA A 662 47.69 39.14 7.65
C ALA A 662 48.16 40.14 6.59
N ASN A 663 49.40 40.01 6.12
CA ASN A 663 50.01 40.91 5.13
C ASN A 663 49.52 40.65 3.69
N ASP A 664 49.10 39.41 3.40
CA ASP A 664 48.48 39.02 2.14
C ASP A 664 47.35 38.01 2.40
N PRO A 665 46.11 38.51 2.63
CA PRO A 665 44.95 37.68 2.97
C PRO A 665 44.55 36.68 1.89
N THR A 666 45.09 36.80 0.67
CA THR A 666 44.78 35.87 -0.42
C THR A 666 45.51 34.53 -0.29
N LYS A 667 46.47 34.42 0.64
CA LYS A 667 47.15 33.18 1.02
C LYS A 667 46.47 32.56 2.26
N THR A 668 45.72 31.47 2.09
CA THR A 668 44.86 30.86 3.13
C THR A 668 44.84 29.32 3.09
N THR A 669 44.32 28.68 4.15
CA THR A 669 44.05 27.22 4.20
C THR A 669 42.69 26.82 3.60
N LEU A 670 41.91 27.77 3.06
CA LEU A 670 40.68 27.46 2.32
C LEU A 670 40.98 26.89 0.93
N GLY A 671 42.08 27.35 0.30
CA GLY A 671 42.52 26.88 -1.02
C GLY A 671 43.72 25.94 -0.96
N PHE A 672 44.15 25.47 -2.14
CA PHE A 672 45.38 24.68 -2.28
C PHE A 672 46.62 25.57 -2.14
N TYR A 673 47.01 25.91 -0.92
CA TYR A 673 48.29 26.57 -0.67
C TYR A 673 49.43 25.54 -0.72
N LYS A 674 50.37 25.71 -1.66
CA LYS A 674 51.64 24.98 -1.63
C LYS A 674 52.65 25.80 -0.85
N GLU A 675 53.29 25.15 0.12
CA GLU A 675 54.32 25.71 1.00
C GLU A 675 55.42 26.42 0.18
N ASN A 676 55.44 27.75 0.25
CA ASN A 676 56.69 28.49 0.27
C ASN A 676 57.02 28.80 1.73
N SER A 677 58.30 28.92 2.06
CA SER A 677 58.78 29.19 3.43
C SER A 677 57.95 30.31 4.09
N LEU A 678 57.21 29.96 5.15
CA LEU A 678 56.39 30.87 5.97
C LEU A 678 57.23 31.63 7.01
N ALA A 679 58.57 31.54 6.91
CA ALA A 679 59.46 32.26 7.82
C ALA A 679 59.23 33.77 7.65
N ASP A 680 58.88 34.43 8.76
CA ASP A 680 58.60 35.87 8.91
C ASP A 680 57.19 36.38 8.49
N GLU A 681 56.20 35.51 8.19
CA GLU A 681 54.81 35.93 7.90
C GLU A 681 53.86 35.75 9.11
N GLU A 682 52.95 36.71 9.37
CA GLU A 682 51.94 36.62 10.45
C GLU A 682 50.68 35.86 9.99
N ILE A 683 50.29 34.80 10.72
CA ILE A 683 49.11 33.95 10.46
C ILE A 683 47.94 34.34 11.38
N LYS A 684 46.73 34.53 10.82
CA LYS A 684 45.46 34.78 11.54
C LYS A 684 44.43 33.68 11.27
N VAL A 685 43.46 33.52 12.17
CA VAL A 685 42.33 32.58 12.04
C VAL A 685 41.07 33.35 11.64
N GLY A 686 40.35 32.87 10.63
CA GLY A 686 39.07 33.39 10.16
C GLY A 686 37.94 32.35 10.27
N CYS A 687 36.70 32.82 10.18
CA CYS A 687 35.51 31.98 10.13
C CYS A 687 34.86 32.05 8.75
N ALA A 688 34.61 30.89 8.14
CA ALA A 688 33.94 30.80 6.85
C ALA A 688 32.41 30.80 6.97
N GLN A 689 31.88 30.25 8.07
CA GLN A 689 30.45 30.28 8.37
C GLN A 689 30.22 30.27 9.89
N CYS A 690 29.52 31.28 10.37
CA CYS A 690 29.00 31.31 11.74
C CYS A 690 27.69 30.51 11.83
N THR A 691 27.28 30.12 13.03
CA THR A 691 25.93 29.59 13.27
C THR A 691 24.86 30.58 12.79
N GLU A 692 23.69 30.06 12.46
CA GLU A 692 22.60 30.84 11.88
C GLU A 692 22.31 32.13 12.67
N GLY A 693 22.19 33.27 11.97
CA GLY A 693 21.92 34.59 12.55
C GLY A 693 23.14 35.43 13.00
N LEU A 694 24.38 34.97 12.74
CA LEU A 694 25.63 35.69 13.04
C LEU A 694 26.46 35.97 11.75
N ILE A 695 27.31 37.01 11.77
CA ILE A 695 28.18 37.43 10.65
C ILE A 695 29.64 37.51 11.12
N PHE A 696 30.59 37.00 10.35
CA PHE A 696 32.01 37.15 10.66
C PHE A 696 32.55 38.52 10.20
N ASP A 697 33.24 39.23 11.10
CA ASP A 697 33.86 40.52 10.81
C ASP A 697 35.39 40.40 10.85
N PHE A 698 36.03 40.54 9.68
CA PHE A 698 37.48 40.36 9.54
C PHE A 698 38.31 41.48 10.19
N THR A 699 37.75 42.67 10.39
CA THR A 699 38.45 43.76 11.09
C THR A 699 38.57 43.49 12.58
N LYS A 700 37.57 42.78 13.15
CA LYS A 700 37.51 42.40 14.57
C LYS A 700 37.98 40.98 14.85
N GLY A 701 37.96 40.10 13.85
CA GLY A 701 38.34 38.70 13.97
C GLY A 701 37.35 37.81 14.72
N GLN A 702 36.05 38.15 14.76
CA GLN A 702 35.03 37.37 15.49
C GLN A 702 33.65 37.32 14.79
N CYS A 703 32.86 36.28 15.08
CA CYS A 703 31.45 36.18 14.69
C CYS A 703 30.62 37.13 15.54
N ILE A 704 30.11 38.22 14.95
CA ILE A 704 29.27 39.20 15.63
C ILE A 704 27.80 38.94 15.33
N GLN A 705 26.96 39.15 16.34
CA GLN A 705 25.51 39.07 16.16
C GLN A 705 25.01 40.33 15.45
N LYS A 706 25.03 40.25 14.13
CA LYS A 706 24.56 41.27 13.22
C LYS A 706 23.83 40.54 12.10
N LYS A 707 22.65 41.02 11.72
CA LYS A 707 21.93 40.49 10.55
C LYS A 707 22.46 41.15 9.29
N PRO A 708 22.39 40.47 8.12
CA PRO A 708 22.86 41.07 6.89
C PRO A 708 22.13 42.38 6.60
N THR A 709 22.87 43.43 6.28
CA THR A 709 22.27 44.75 6.03
C THR A 709 21.67 44.87 4.64
N GLN A 710 22.13 44.02 3.71
CA GLN A 710 21.61 43.92 2.36
C GLN A 710 20.29 43.13 2.34
N GLU A 711 19.28 43.67 1.66
CA GLU A 711 17.95 43.06 1.56
C GLU A 711 18.01 41.67 0.88
N ASN A 712 17.23 40.72 1.39
CA ASN A 712 17.18 39.31 0.97
C ASN A 712 18.48 38.50 1.14
N CYS A 713 19.50 39.05 1.82
CA CYS A 713 20.68 38.31 2.19
C CYS A 713 20.44 37.46 3.45
N LEU A 714 20.65 36.14 3.36
CA LEU A 714 20.58 35.21 4.49
C LEU A 714 21.93 35.05 5.20
N ARG A 715 23.04 35.09 4.46
CA ARG A 715 24.39 34.91 5.02
C ARG A 715 25.38 35.89 4.39
N SER A 716 26.11 36.65 5.20
CA SER A 716 27.15 37.60 4.76
C SER A 716 28.38 37.60 5.68
N PHE A 717 29.45 38.30 5.28
CA PHE A 717 30.63 38.60 6.09
C PHE A 717 31.12 40.02 5.84
N ILE A 718 31.85 40.62 6.79
CA ILE A 718 32.46 41.95 6.63
C ILE A 718 33.94 41.78 6.33
N ASN A 719 34.39 42.25 5.16
CA ASN A 719 35.76 42.08 4.69
C ASN A 719 36.76 43.03 5.40
N LEU A 720 38.04 42.95 5.01
CA LEU A 720 39.12 43.73 5.63
C LEU A 720 39.07 45.25 5.32
N ASP A 721 38.30 45.66 4.30
CA ASP A 721 38.01 47.07 3.97
C ASP A 721 36.73 47.60 4.64
N ASP A 722 36.19 46.86 5.63
CA ASP A 722 34.94 47.12 6.37
C ASP A 722 33.68 47.16 5.49
N LYS A 723 33.67 46.38 4.39
CA LYS A 723 32.50 46.23 3.52
C LYS A 723 31.82 44.88 3.76
N GLU A 724 30.49 44.91 3.93
CA GLU A 724 29.69 43.70 4.03
C GLU A 724 29.45 43.08 2.66
N ILE A 725 29.67 41.77 2.55
CA ILE A 725 29.55 41.00 1.32
C ILE A 725 28.56 39.84 1.55
N CYS A 726 27.49 39.81 0.75
CA CYS A 726 26.50 38.74 0.80
C CYS A 726 26.99 37.46 0.09
N THR A 727 26.70 36.31 0.70
CA THR A 727 27.12 34.97 0.21
C THR A 727 25.95 34.04 -0.06
N LEU A 728 24.80 34.17 0.63
CA LEU A 728 23.58 33.38 0.41
C LEU A 728 22.34 34.27 0.38
N SER A 729 21.51 34.12 -0.64
CA SER A 729 20.24 34.82 -0.86
C SER A 729 19.03 33.98 -0.45
N ALA A 730 17.98 34.64 0.01
CA ALA A 730 16.68 34.06 0.35
C ALA A 730 15.74 33.90 -0.84
N ILE A 731 16.03 34.60 -1.94
CA ILE A 731 15.22 34.64 -3.16
C ILE A 731 16.04 34.16 -4.35
N ASP A 732 15.35 33.74 -5.40
CA ASP A 732 15.93 33.17 -6.63
C ASP A 732 16.57 34.27 -7.52
N ASP A 733 17.49 35.06 -6.97
CA ASP A 733 18.18 36.15 -7.66
C ASP A 733 19.67 36.20 -7.27
N PHE A 734 20.53 35.80 -8.23
CA PHE A 734 21.98 35.81 -8.05
C PHE A 734 22.62 37.20 -8.09
N SER A 735 21.86 38.26 -8.38
CA SER A 735 22.36 39.64 -8.26
C SER A 735 22.55 40.06 -6.80
N VAL A 736 21.85 39.41 -5.87
CA VAL A 736 21.95 39.68 -4.42
C VAL A 736 23.13 38.93 -3.80
N ALA A 737 23.28 37.63 -4.10
CA ALA A 737 24.34 36.76 -3.59
C ALA A 737 24.67 35.66 -4.59
N LEU A 738 25.85 35.05 -4.49
CA LEU A 738 26.23 33.96 -5.40
C LEU A 738 25.53 32.64 -5.09
N GLU A 739 25.05 32.42 -3.86
CA GLU A 739 24.27 31.24 -3.49
C GLU A 739 22.80 31.58 -3.25
N MET A 740 21.91 30.60 -3.45
CA MET A 740 20.49 30.68 -3.08
C MET A 740 19.93 29.31 -2.68
N ILE A 741 18.78 29.33 -1.99
CA ILE A 741 18.00 28.16 -1.58
C ILE A 741 16.86 27.88 -2.58
N ASN A 742 16.12 26.79 -2.39
CA ASN A 742 15.01 26.36 -3.28
C ASN A 742 15.44 26.04 -4.72
N CYS A 743 16.67 25.57 -4.88
CA CYS A 743 17.26 25.34 -6.19
C CYS A 743 16.69 24.13 -6.96
N GLN A 744 15.69 23.44 -6.41
CA GLN A 744 15.04 22.30 -7.06
C GLN A 744 14.41 22.68 -8.39
N ILE A 745 14.01 23.96 -8.53
CA ILE A 745 13.48 24.50 -9.79
C ILE A 745 14.54 24.57 -10.90
N HIS A 746 15.84 24.55 -10.55
CA HIS A 746 16.95 24.68 -11.49
C HIS A 746 17.79 23.41 -11.61
N ILE A 747 18.04 22.70 -10.51
CA ILE A 747 18.79 21.45 -10.46
C ILE A 747 17.97 20.45 -9.66
N PHE A 748 17.61 19.35 -10.31
CA PHE A 748 16.80 18.31 -9.70
C PHE A 748 17.42 17.78 -8.40
N ASN A 749 16.61 17.61 -7.36
CA ASN A 749 16.97 17.19 -6.00
C ASN A 749 17.98 18.10 -5.28
N CYS A 750 18.14 19.35 -5.72
CA CYS A 750 19.07 20.29 -5.11
C CYS A 750 18.34 21.29 -4.20
N LEU A 751 18.63 21.26 -2.90
CA LEU A 751 18.04 22.18 -1.93
C LEU A 751 18.69 23.57 -1.98
N GLN A 752 20.01 23.64 -2.18
CA GLN A 752 20.79 24.89 -2.21
C GLN A 752 21.86 24.84 -3.31
N CYS A 753 21.99 25.90 -4.08
CA CYS A 753 22.90 25.99 -5.22
C CYS A 753 23.63 27.34 -5.30
N ILE A 754 24.68 27.39 -6.13
CA ILE A 754 25.55 28.54 -6.36
C ILE A 754 25.69 28.83 -7.85
N GLN A 755 25.74 30.11 -8.21
CA GLN A 755 26.18 30.56 -9.52
C GLN A 755 27.70 30.80 -9.53
N THR A 756 28.40 30.03 -10.35
CA THR A 756 29.86 30.16 -10.53
C THR A 756 30.23 31.42 -11.32
N LEU A 757 31.50 31.82 -11.29
CA LEU A 757 32.01 32.99 -12.05
C LEU A 757 31.80 32.84 -13.57
N GLN A 758 31.70 31.61 -14.08
CA GLN A 758 31.38 31.29 -15.47
C GLN A 758 29.87 31.27 -15.74
N GLN A 759 29.06 31.78 -14.81
CA GLN A 759 27.60 31.84 -14.84
C GLN A 759 26.89 30.47 -14.91
N THR A 760 27.58 29.38 -14.57
CA THR A 760 26.99 28.04 -14.47
C THR A 760 26.48 27.77 -13.06
N LEU A 761 25.33 27.10 -12.95
CA LEU A 761 24.72 26.73 -11.67
C LEU A 761 25.24 25.37 -11.19
N LYS A 762 25.58 25.28 -9.90
CA LYS A 762 26.00 24.05 -9.23
C LYS A 762 25.32 23.91 -7.88
N CYS A 763 24.94 22.70 -7.52
CA CYS A 763 24.39 22.34 -6.23
C CYS A 763 25.45 22.32 -5.13
N LEU A 764 25.05 22.69 -3.91
CA LEU A 764 25.86 22.63 -2.69
C LEU A 764 25.26 21.68 -1.65
N ILE A 765 23.93 21.55 -1.59
CA ILE A 765 23.21 20.63 -0.69
C ILE A 765 22.09 19.95 -1.46
N CYS A 766 22.07 18.62 -1.43
CA CYS A 766 21.04 17.80 -2.07
C CYS A 766 19.95 17.36 -1.09
N GLU A 767 18.84 16.85 -1.64
CA GLU A 767 17.83 16.09 -0.91
C GLU A 767 18.41 14.78 -0.34
N ASP A 768 17.74 14.22 0.66
CA ASP A 768 18.17 13.01 1.36
C ASP A 768 18.38 11.83 0.40
N GLY A 769 19.43 11.05 0.65
CA GLY A 769 19.86 9.94 -0.20
C GLY A 769 20.71 10.35 -1.41
N TYR A 770 20.79 11.65 -1.72
CA TYR A 770 21.65 12.16 -2.78
C TYR A 770 22.92 12.79 -2.22
N LEU A 771 24.01 12.65 -2.95
CA LEU A 771 25.26 13.34 -2.72
C LEU A 771 25.52 14.35 -3.84
N VAL A 772 26.21 15.44 -3.51
CA VAL A 772 26.61 16.41 -4.52
C VAL A 772 27.86 15.92 -5.24
N SER A 773 27.83 15.88 -6.58
CA SER A 773 29.05 15.63 -7.34
C SER A 773 29.96 16.86 -7.32
N SER A 774 31.18 16.65 -6.84
CA SER A 774 32.25 17.64 -6.80
C SER A 774 32.69 18.13 -8.19
N ARG A 775 32.44 17.32 -9.24
CA ARG A 775 32.82 17.63 -10.63
C ARG A 775 31.75 18.43 -11.36
N THR A 776 30.56 17.87 -11.44
CA THR A 776 29.45 18.41 -12.24
C THR A 776 28.57 19.38 -11.44
N GLY A 777 28.59 19.29 -10.11
CA GLY A 777 27.74 20.10 -9.25
C GLY A 777 26.26 19.71 -9.32
N ILE A 778 25.92 18.51 -9.79
CA ILE A 778 24.54 18.00 -9.73
C ILE A 778 24.42 17.00 -8.59
N CYS A 779 23.18 16.81 -8.12
CA CYS A 779 22.86 15.77 -7.16
C CYS A 779 22.84 14.41 -7.84
N ILE A 780 23.67 13.51 -7.36
CA ILE A 780 23.74 12.12 -7.79
C ILE A 780 23.49 11.22 -6.59
N ASN A 781 23.13 9.97 -6.82
CA ASN A 781 22.76 9.09 -5.72
C ASN A 781 23.96 8.82 -4.78
N CYS A 782 23.72 8.79 -3.46
CA CYS A 782 24.74 8.37 -2.51
C CYS A 782 24.95 6.85 -2.57
N LEU A 783 26.21 6.42 -2.61
CA LEU A 783 26.57 5.00 -2.70
C LEU A 783 26.49 4.26 -1.35
N ILE A 784 26.40 4.99 -0.25
CA ILE A 784 26.30 4.43 1.10
C ILE A 784 24.82 4.50 1.47
N GLU A 785 24.13 3.41 1.21
CA GLU A 785 22.66 3.36 1.18
C GLU A 785 22.02 3.67 2.54
N THR A 786 22.71 3.35 3.63
CA THR A 786 22.25 3.60 5.00
C THR A 786 22.60 4.99 5.51
N ALA A 787 23.17 5.84 4.65
CA ALA A 787 23.44 7.24 4.94
C ALA A 787 22.31 8.13 4.38
N LYS A 788 21.76 8.97 5.24
CA LYS A 788 20.77 9.99 4.89
C LYS A 788 21.40 11.12 4.08
N GLN A 789 22.64 11.52 4.40
CA GLN A 789 23.38 12.55 3.68
C GLN A 789 24.83 12.14 3.47
N CYS A 790 25.35 12.45 2.27
CA CYS A 790 26.71 12.12 1.88
C CYS A 790 27.34 13.18 0.97
N PHE A 791 28.66 13.16 0.89
CA PHE A 791 29.43 14.00 -0.03
C PHE A 791 30.44 13.19 -0.83
N GLU A 792 30.75 13.70 -2.04
CA GLU A 792 31.83 13.19 -2.87
C GLU A 792 33.18 13.77 -2.39
N GLU A 793 34.09 12.91 -1.93
CA GLU A 793 35.40 13.29 -1.45
C GLU A 793 36.22 13.88 -2.61
N ASN A 794 36.58 15.15 -2.45
CA ASN A 794 37.29 15.94 -3.45
C ASN A 794 38.67 16.38 -2.95
N SER A 795 39.24 15.58 -2.04
CA SER A 795 40.47 15.87 -1.28
C SER A 795 40.40 17.14 -0.40
N LEU A 796 39.23 17.77 -0.30
CA LEU A 796 38.94 18.81 0.67
C LEU A 796 37.99 18.26 1.73
N GLU A 797 38.02 18.90 2.90
CA GLU A 797 37.08 18.58 3.96
C GLU A 797 35.65 18.85 3.46
N PRO A 798 34.69 17.92 3.68
CA PRO A 798 33.34 18.03 3.12
C PRO A 798 32.65 19.37 3.39
N TRP A 799 32.87 19.94 4.59
CA TRP A 799 32.26 21.22 4.95
C TRP A 799 32.72 22.39 4.07
N LYS A 800 33.94 22.35 3.50
CA LYS A 800 34.44 23.40 2.60
C LYS A 800 33.61 23.48 1.31
N TRP A 801 32.90 22.41 0.96
CA TRP A 801 31.93 22.41 -0.14
C TRP A 801 30.67 23.21 0.19
N VAL A 802 30.21 23.17 1.44
CA VAL A 802 28.96 23.82 1.88
C VAL A 802 29.08 25.36 1.95
N VAL A 803 30.30 25.91 1.91
CA VAL A 803 30.60 27.36 2.06
C VAL A 803 31.23 28.01 0.81
N GLN A 804 30.97 27.50 -0.39
CA GLN A 804 31.69 27.93 -1.60
C GLN A 804 31.48 29.40 -1.99
N GLY A 805 30.30 29.99 -1.77
CA GLY A 805 30.01 31.39 -2.07
C GLY A 805 30.81 32.35 -1.20
N PHE A 806 31.10 31.98 0.04
CA PHE A 806 32.07 32.69 0.87
C PHE A 806 33.48 32.63 0.25
N ILE A 807 33.92 31.44 -0.15
CA ILE A 807 35.27 31.24 -0.69
C ILE A 807 35.46 32.02 -2.00
N VAL A 808 34.48 32.00 -2.91
CA VAL A 808 34.56 32.73 -4.18
C VAL A 808 34.63 34.24 -3.95
N GLN A 809 33.84 34.79 -3.02
CA GLN A 809 33.87 36.21 -2.72
C GLN A 809 35.15 36.65 -1.98
N PHE A 810 35.68 35.81 -1.10
CA PHE A 810 36.91 36.11 -0.36
C PHE A 810 38.18 35.93 -1.23
N LEU A 811 38.16 35.01 -2.19
CA LEU A 811 39.27 34.69 -3.10
C LEU A 811 38.81 34.70 -4.59
N PRO A 812 38.42 35.85 -5.15
CA PRO A 812 37.74 35.93 -6.45
C PRO A 812 38.56 35.40 -7.63
N ASN A 813 39.89 35.44 -7.55
CA ASN A 813 40.76 34.97 -8.63
C ASN A 813 41.16 33.48 -8.50
N ARG A 814 40.71 32.75 -7.47
CA ARG A 814 41.12 31.36 -7.20
C ARG A 814 39.97 30.46 -6.71
N PRO A 815 38.90 30.27 -7.50
CA PRO A 815 37.81 29.38 -7.12
C PRO A 815 38.25 27.90 -7.11
N ILE A 816 37.69 27.12 -6.19
CA ILE A 816 38.05 25.72 -5.93
C ILE A 816 37.56 24.75 -7.04
N PHE A 817 36.53 25.13 -7.81
CA PHE A 817 35.85 24.26 -8.78
C PHE A 817 36.70 23.75 -9.97
N ASN A 818 38.00 24.06 -10.07
CA ASN A 818 38.87 23.71 -11.20
C ASN A 818 39.96 22.65 -10.89
N GLY A 819 39.87 21.92 -9.77
CA GLY A 819 40.85 20.90 -9.41
C GLY A 819 40.71 19.57 -10.16
N TYR A 820 41.83 18.96 -10.58
CA TYR A 820 41.87 17.61 -11.13
C TYR A 820 41.55 16.58 -10.04
N LEU A 821 40.36 15.99 -10.11
CA LEU A 821 39.87 15.05 -9.10
C LEU A 821 40.31 13.63 -9.44
N TYR A 822 41.20 13.07 -8.64
CA TYR A 822 41.43 11.63 -8.62
C TYR A 822 40.29 10.94 -7.86
N ARG A 823 40.13 9.65 -8.17
CA ARG A 823 38.91 8.86 -7.96
C ARG A 823 38.17 9.21 -6.66
N PRO A 824 36.91 9.66 -6.76
CA PRO A 824 36.14 10.12 -5.61
C PRO A 824 35.70 8.97 -4.70
N THR A 825 35.73 9.19 -3.39
CA THR A 825 35.20 8.31 -2.34
C THR A 825 34.02 8.98 -1.64
N THR A 826 33.08 8.21 -1.08
CA THR A 826 31.87 8.77 -0.44
C THR A 826 32.08 8.90 1.06
N LEU A 827 31.69 10.03 1.65
CA LEU A 827 31.75 10.27 3.09
C LEU A 827 30.36 10.43 3.68
N VAL A 828 30.08 9.72 4.77
CA VAL A 828 28.79 9.75 5.49
C VAL A 828 28.79 10.91 6.47
N THR A 829 27.77 11.77 6.36
CA THR A 829 27.58 12.86 7.31
C THR A 829 26.35 12.64 8.20
N GLN A 830 25.41 11.78 7.80
CA GLN A 830 24.22 11.44 8.58
C GLN A 830 23.65 10.07 8.17
N CYS A 831 23.09 9.29 9.11
CA CYS A 831 22.50 7.96 8.86
C CYS A 831 20.97 7.97 8.73
N ILE A 832 20.41 6.96 8.07
CA ILE A 832 18.96 6.72 7.97
C ILE A 832 18.40 6.07 9.25
N GLU A 833 17.09 6.03 9.40
CA GLU A 833 16.40 5.45 10.56
C GLU A 833 16.67 3.94 10.73
N GLY A 834 16.83 3.48 11.98
CA GLY A 834 17.21 2.10 12.31
C GLY A 834 18.72 1.80 12.28
N TYR A 835 19.54 2.80 11.90
CA TYR A 835 20.99 2.73 11.88
C TYR A 835 21.60 3.91 12.63
N GLU A 836 22.77 3.68 13.22
CA GLU A 836 23.49 4.70 13.97
C GLU A 836 24.96 4.74 13.52
N GLU A 837 25.57 5.94 13.46
CA GLU A 837 26.95 6.07 12.97
C GLU A 837 27.93 5.41 13.95
N LEU A 838 28.68 4.42 13.45
CA LEU A 838 29.80 3.83 14.16
C LEU A 838 30.98 3.73 13.17
N LEU A 839 32.02 4.53 13.43
CA LEU A 839 33.29 4.56 12.67
C LEU A 839 33.13 4.85 11.15
N ASN A 840 32.50 5.97 10.78
CA ASN A 840 32.27 6.42 9.39
C ASN A 840 31.48 5.41 8.54
N SER A 841 30.62 4.65 9.21
CA SER A 841 29.65 3.73 8.63
C SER A 841 28.39 3.75 9.48
N CYS A 842 27.23 3.52 8.87
CA CYS A 842 25.97 3.42 9.60
C CYS A 842 25.74 1.95 9.97
N GLN A 843 25.84 1.63 11.26
CA GLN A 843 25.69 0.28 11.79
C GLN A 843 24.28 0.03 12.32
N LYS A 844 23.84 -1.21 12.18
CA LYS A 844 22.46 -1.59 12.43
C LYS A 844 22.17 -1.70 13.93
N TYR A 845 21.13 -1.04 14.39
CA TYR A 845 20.64 -1.17 15.77
C TYR A 845 19.84 -2.47 15.95
N CYS A 846 19.64 -2.97 17.19
CA CYS A 846 18.88 -4.23 17.36
C CYS A 846 17.45 -4.09 16.83
N ASP A 847 16.93 -5.19 16.29
CA ASP A 847 15.61 -5.21 15.65
C ASP A 847 14.46 -5.42 16.66
N GLU A 848 13.23 -5.37 16.16
CA GLU A 848 12.02 -5.49 16.98
C GLU A 848 11.83 -6.87 17.62
N THR A 849 12.56 -7.90 17.19
CA THR A 849 12.52 -9.23 17.84
C THR A 849 13.21 -9.20 19.19
N CYS A 850 14.10 -8.21 19.35
CA CYS A 850 14.76 -7.90 20.59
C CYS A 850 13.89 -6.99 21.46
N SER A 851 13.67 -7.40 22.71
CA SER A 851 12.98 -6.56 23.67
C SER A 851 13.90 -5.55 24.38
N ILE A 852 15.23 -5.74 24.39
CA ILE A 852 16.23 -4.88 25.08
C ILE A 852 17.62 -4.95 24.37
N CYS A 853 18.19 -3.81 23.90
CA CYS A 853 19.42 -3.71 23.06
C CYS A 853 20.57 -2.86 23.68
N GLU A 854 21.85 -3.24 23.53
CA GLU A 854 23.03 -2.56 24.12
C GLU A 854 24.27 -2.53 23.17
N PRO A 855 25.16 -1.49 23.18
CA PRO A 855 26.35 -1.41 22.32
C PRO A 855 27.57 -2.20 22.82
N ASP A 856 28.30 -2.84 21.90
CA ASP A 856 29.61 -3.46 22.11
C ASP A 856 30.68 -2.75 21.27
N TYR A 857 31.44 -1.86 21.92
CA TYR A 857 32.51 -1.09 21.28
C TYR A 857 33.72 -1.95 20.84
N PHE A 858 33.92 -3.12 21.44
CA PHE A 858 35.03 -4.00 21.07
C PHE A 858 34.72 -4.77 19.81
N GLN A 859 33.48 -5.24 19.66
CA GLN A 859 33.02 -5.91 18.45
C GLN A 859 32.49 -4.93 17.39
N LYS A 860 32.30 -3.65 17.76
CA LYS A 860 31.77 -2.58 16.91
C LYS A 860 30.35 -2.88 16.41
N GLU A 861 29.52 -3.43 17.29
CA GLU A 861 28.14 -3.86 16.98
C GLU A 861 27.18 -3.60 18.16
N PHE A 862 25.89 -3.86 17.96
CA PHE A 862 24.86 -3.83 19.00
C PHE A 862 24.33 -5.26 19.29
N TYR A 863 24.03 -5.60 20.56
CA TYR A 863 23.58 -6.95 20.95
C TYR A 863 22.27 -6.97 21.78
N CYS A 864 21.56 -8.11 21.75
CA CYS A 864 20.22 -8.27 22.35
C CYS A 864 20.24 -9.06 23.66
N SER A 865 19.66 -8.51 24.73
CA SER A 865 19.68 -9.16 26.05
C SER A 865 18.40 -9.95 26.38
N LYS A 866 17.30 -9.84 25.61
CA LYS A 866 16.03 -10.58 25.81
C LYS A 866 15.15 -10.68 24.55
N CYS A 867 14.63 -11.88 24.24
CA CYS A 867 13.87 -12.20 23.02
C CYS A 867 12.34 -12.31 23.17
N LYS A 868 11.60 -12.12 22.08
CA LYS A 868 10.16 -12.45 21.95
C LYS A 868 9.93 -13.98 21.82
N MET A 869 8.72 -14.48 22.06
CA MET A 869 8.39 -15.93 22.05
C MET A 869 8.09 -16.43 20.62
N ASN A 870 8.38 -17.70 20.30
CA ASN A 870 8.13 -18.28 18.98
C ASN A 870 6.69 -18.80 18.80
N TYR A 871 6.41 -19.23 17.58
CA TYR A 871 5.15 -19.77 17.08
C TYR A 871 4.53 -20.92 17.91
N PHE A 872 5.33 -21.78 18.58
CA PHE A 872 4.83 -22.88 19.43
C PHE A 872 4.72 -22.50 20.92
N LYS A 873 4.83 -21.20 21.25
CA LYS A 873 4.94 -20.69 22.63
C LYS A 873 6.16 -21.21 23.39
N ASP A 874 7.19 -21.64 22.67
CA ASP A 874 8.52 -21.81 23.22
C ASP A 874 9.31 -20.51 23.05
N PRO A 875 10.16 -20.10 24.01
CA PRO A 875 11.02 -18.96 23.79
C PRO A 875 11.92 -19.17 22.56
N GLN A 876 12.19 -18.11 21.80
CA GLN A 876 13.37 -18.06 20.92
C GLN A 876 14.58 -17.92 21.86
N ARG A 877 15.40 -18.98 21.97
CA ARG A 877 16.34 -19.13 23.09
C ARG A 877 17.79 -18.80 22.76
N VAL A 878 18.13 -18.38 21.54
CA VAL A 878 19.53 -18.08 21.16
C VAL A 878 19.62 -16.71 20.48
N GLN A 879 20.61 -15.92 20.87
CA GLN A 879 20.91 -14.61 20.29
C GLN A 879 22.16 -14.70 19.42
N ILE A 880 22.09 -14.09 18.23
CA ILE A 880 23.21 -13.92 17.31
C ILE A 880 23.15 -12.48 16.76
N ASN A 881 24.22 -11.70 16.92
CA ASN A 881 24.40 -10.35 16.37
C ASN A 881 23.20 -9.41 16.57
N GLY A 882 22.78 -9.21 17.82
CA GLY A 882 21.62 -8.37 18.14
C GLY A 882 20.24 -8.93 17.78
N LYS A 883 20.16 -10.15 17.22
CA LYS A 883 18.90 -10.78 16.79
C LYS A 883 18.60 -12.04 17.56
N CYS A 884 17.31 -12.33 17.70
CA CYS A 884 16.81 -13.57 18.26
C CYS A 884 16.60 -14.59 17.14
N ILE A 885 17.33 -15.71 17.16
CA ILE A 885 17.24 -16.72 16.10
C ILE A 885 16.19 -17.79 16.40
N GLN A 886 15.55 -18.27 15.33
CA GLN A 886 14.59 -19.36 15.37
C GLN A 886 15.27 -20.68 15.06
N CYS A 887 15.02 -21.69 15.88
CA CYS A 887 15.55 -23.04 15.68
C CYS A 887 14.67 -23.87 14.75
N PRO A 888 15.24 -24.89 14.08
CA PRO A 888 14.45 -25.80 13.28
C PRO A 888 13.41 -26.49 14.14
N SER A 889 12.28 -26.83 13.53
CA SER A 889 11.03 -27.17 14.21
C SER A 889 11.10 -28.26 15.28
N LEU A 890 11.97 -29.26 15.08
CA LEU A 890 12.16 -30.37 16.01
C LEU A 890 13.21 -30.06 17.10
N CYS A 891 13.75 -28.84 17.09
CA CYS A 891 14.83 -28.39 17.95
C CYS A 891 14.43 -27.22 18.84
N GLN A 892 14.67 -27.37 20.14
CA GLN A 892 14.40 -26.35 21.17
C GLN A 892 15.57 -25.38 21.35
N VAL A 893 16.81 -25.86 21.27
CA VAL A 893 18.03 -25.02 21.32
C VAL A 893 18.96 -25.47 20.20
N CYS A 894 19.35 -24.53 19.35
CA CYS A 894 20.15 -24.79 18.17
C CYS A 894 21.35 -23.85 18.09
N GLN A 895 22.34 -24.26 17.30
CA GLN A 895 23.54 -23.48 17.02
C GLN A 895 23.80 -23.51 15.51
N GLU A 896 24.25 -22.41 14.93
CA GLU A 896 24.62 -22.40 13.52
C GLU A 896 25.77 -23.37 13.24
N ARG A 897 25.71 -24.04 12.09
CA ARG A 897 26.82 -24.84 11.60
C ARG A 897 27.68 -24.02 10.66
N PRO A 898 29.01 -24.18 10.74
CA PRO A 898 29.91 -23.77 9.68
C PRO A 898 29.57 -24.50 8.38
N GLU A 899 29.62 -23.77 7.27
CA GLU A 899 29.33 -24.29 5.93
C GLU A 899 30.24 -25.47 5.54
N GLU A 900 31.53 -25.44 5.91
CA GLU A 900 32.47 -26.55 5.64
C GLU A 900 32.05 -27.88 6.28
N GLU A 901 31.45 -27.82 7.47
CA GLU A 901 30.93 -28.99 8.15
C GLU A 901 29.65 -29.48 7.49
N ILE A 902 28.75 -28.57 7.14
CA ILE A 902 27.56 -28.87 6.35
C ILE A 902 27.97 -29.57 5.06
N ASN A 903 29.02 -29.08 4.40
CA ASN A 903 29.61 -29.65 3.19
C ASN A 903 30.34 -30.98 3.46
N THR A 904 30.84 -31.23 4.67
CA THR A 904 31.43 -32.54 4.99
C THR A 904 30.33 -33.58 5.22
N ILE A 905 29.21 -33.16 5.81
CA ILE A 905 28.03 -33.99 6.08
C ILE A 905 27.27 -34.29 4.78
N ASN A 906 26.98 -33.26 3.99
CA ASN A 906 26.40 -33.35 2.66
C ASN A 906 27.08 -32.31 1.74
N PRO A 907 28.13 -32.71 0.99
CA PRO A 907 28.92 -31.81 0.14
C PRO A 907 28.15 -31.15 -1.00
N GLU A 908 26.93 -31.61 -1.28
CA GLU A 908 26.09 -31.03 -2.33
C GLU A 908 24.95 -30.17 -1.78
N PHE A 909 24.80 -30.06 -0.45
CA PHE A 909 23.75 -29.28 0.18
C PHE A 909 24.05 -27.78 0.15
N MET A 910 23.18 -26.99 -0.49
CA MET A 910 23.34 -25.54 -0.61
C MET A 910 22.45 -24.77 0.36
N ILE A 911 23.08 -23.86 1.12
CA ILE A 911 22.43 -23.09 2.17
C ILE A 911 21.75 -21.85 1.56
N THR A 912 20.45 -21.71 1.78
CA THR A 912 19.60 -20.57 1.40
C THR A 912 18.96 -19.95 2.65
N PRO A 913 18.59 -18.65 2.65
CA PRO A 913 18.00 -18.01 3.83
C PRO A 913 16.76 -18.72 4.39
N GLU A 914 15.91 -19.31 3.55
CA GLU A 914 14.74 -20.07 4.03
C GLU A 914 15.12 -21.44 4.61
N ASN A 915 16.18 -22.08 4.09
CA ASN A 915 16.57 -23.42 4.52
C ASN A 915 17.69 -23.42 5.59
N GLN A 916 18.30 -22.25 5.85
CA GLN A 916 19.42 -22.07 6.78
C GLN A 916 19.05 -22.57 8.18
N ILE A 917 17.81 -22.39 8.60
CA ILE A 917 17.33 -22.85 9.91
C ILE A 917 17.48 -24.37 10.09
N TYR A 918 17.40 -25.16 9.02
CA TYR A 918 17.49 -26.62 9.07
C TYR A 918 18.94 -27.14 9.09
N THR A 919 19.89 -26.27 8.75
CA THR A 919 21.33 -26.59 8.83
C THR A 919 21.86 -26.54 10.25
N TYR A 920 21.13 -25.88 11.15
CA TYR A 920 21.58 -25.65 12.51
C TYR A 920 21.73 -26.97 13.28
N ARG A 921 22.81 -27.06 14.06
CA ARG A 921 23.02 -28.12 15.05
C ARG A 921 21.93 -28.03 16.09
N CYS A 922 21.24 -29.13 16.31
CA CYS A 922 20.35 -29.24 17.44
C CYS A 922 21.13 -29.65 18.69
N ILE A 923 21.12 -28.76 19.66
CA ILE A 923 21.75 -28.94 20.97
C ILE A 923 20.75 -29.50 21.98
N GLN A 924 19.46 -29.17 21.81
CA GLN A 924 18.40 -29.70 22.66
C GLN A 924 17.14 -29.90 21.83
N LYS A 925 16.58 -31.12 21.82
CA LYS A 925 15.34 -31.45 21.10
C LYS A 925 14.12 -30.85 21.80
N ILE A 926 13.04 -30.70 21.05
CA ILE A 926 11.72 -30.42 21.63
C ILE A 926 11.29 -31.54 22.59
N THR A 927 10.36 -31.24 23.51
CA THR A 927 9.83 -32.18 24.51
C THR A 927 8.86 -33.21 23.88
N SER A 928 9.35 -34.00 22.93
CA SER A 928 8.63 -35.12 22.29
C SER A 928 9.48 -36.39 22.33
N GLU A 929 8.87 -37.52 22.69
CA GLU A 929 9.56 -38.80 22.84
C GLU A 929 10.02 -39.39 21.49
N ASN A 930 9.29 -39.10 20.40
CA ASN A 930 9.56 -39.59 19.04
C ASN A 930 10.59 -38.75 18.28
N VAL A 931 11.03 -37.63 18.84
CA VAL A 931 12.12 -36.83 18.27
C VAL A 931 13.40 -37.26 18.95
N GLN A 932 14.45 -37.53 18.17
CA GLN A 932 15.76 -37.88 18.69
C GLN A 932 16.81 -37.01 17.99
N ILE A 933 17.90 -36.70 18.69
CA ILE A 933 19.05 -36.03 18.06
C ILE A 933 20.00 -37.13 17.59
N GLN A 934 20.33 -37.12 16.30
CA GLN A 934 21.36 -38.01 15.79
C GLN A 934 22.71 -37.63 16.40
N PRO A 935 23.41 -38.52 17.11
CA PRO A 935 24.50 -38.14 18.01
C PRO A 935 25.74 -37.58 17.32
N ASN A 936 26.09 -38.06 16.12
CA ASN A 936 27.30 -37.63 15.42
C ASN A 936 27.12 -36.37 14.59
N ASN A 937 25.90 -36.18 14.09
CA ASN A 937 25.59 -35.06 13.23
C ASN A 937 24.73 -34.05 13.95
N ASN A 938 24.24 -34.26 15.16
CA ASN A 938 23.40 -33.32 15.91
C ASN A 938 22.17 -32.79 15.16
N PHE A 939 21.58 -33.54 14.23
CA PHE A 939 20.30 -33.18 13.62
C PHE A 939 19.16 -33.75 14.45
N ALA A 940 18.15 -32.92 14.73
CA ALA A 940 16.91 -33.40 15.30
C ALA A 940 16.08 -34.04 14.18
N GLN A 941 15.84 -35.33 14.29
CA GLN A 941 15.03 -36.07 13.34
C GLN A 941 13.79 -36.63 14.02
N PHE A 942 12.71 -36.67 13.27
CA PHE A 942 11.50 -37.34 13.70
C PHE A 942 11.64 -38.83 13.42
N CYS A 943 11.52 -39.65 14.45
CA CYS A 943 11.67 -41.09 14.34
C CYS A 943 10.33 -41.77 14.55
N TYR A 944 9.93 -42.58 13.57
CA TYR A 944 8.66 -43.32 13.62
C TYR A 944 8.64 -44.42 14.69
N ASN A 945 9.81 -44.78 15.23
CA ASN A 945 10.00 -45.64 16.40
C ASN A 945 11.13 -45.10 17.27
N ASN A 946 11.15 -45.42 18.57
CA ASN A 946 12.03 -44.79 19.57
C ASN A 946 13.55 -44.86 19.26
N ASN A 947 13.99 -45.70 18.32
CA ASN A 947 15.39 -45.96 18.02
C ASN A 947 15.85 -45.53 16.60
N CYS A 948 15.01 -44.92 15.77
CA CYS A 948 15.40 -44.30 14.48
C CYS A 948 16.17 -45.18 13.47
N ASN A 949 15.97 -46.50 13.47
CA ASN A 949 16.84 -47.46 12.76
C ASN A 949 16.61 -47.59 11.23
N TYR A 950 15.96 -46.64 10.54
CA TYR A 950 15.62 -46.76 9.11
C TYR A 950 15.95 -45.47 8.33
N ASN A 951 16.69 -45.58 7.21
CA ASN A 951 16.98 -44.48 6.26
C ASN A 951 16.13 -44.61 4.97
N LEU A 952 15.77 -43.48 4.36
CA LEU A 952 14.90 -43.35 3.16
C LEU A 952 15.67 -42.63 2.02
N GLU A 953 15.68 -43.14 0.78
CA GLU A 953 16.17 -42.44 -0.44
C GLU A 953 15.06 -42.34 -1.52
N LEU A 954 15.00 -41.22 -2.26
CA LEU A 954 14.03 -40.93 -3.34
C LEU A 954 14.76 -40.63 -4.68
N ASN A 955 14.29 -41.13 -5.83
CA ASN A 955 14.97 -41.00 -7.14
C ASN A 955 14.05 -40.43 -8.26
N TYR A 956 14.48 -39.41 -9.02
CA TYR A 956 13.89 -38.99 -10.32
C TYR A 956 14.94 -38.49 -11.35
N VAL A 957 14.67 -38.72 -12.64
CA VAL A 957 15.57 -38.50 -13.80
C VAL A 957 15.26 -37.17 -14.53
N TRP A 958 16.22 -36.23 -14.49
CA TRP A 958 16.44 -35.03 -15.34
C TRP A 958 15.28 -34.03 -15.61
N LEU A 959 15.13 -33.07 -14.69
CA LEU A 959 15.28 -31.62 -14.91
C LEU A 959 15.86 -31.09 -13.59
N ARG A 960 17.01 -30.40 -13.63
CA ARG A 960 17.83 -30.02 -12.47
C ARG A 960 17.01 -29.28 -11.39
N PHE A 961 16.47 -30.05 -10.45
CA PHE A 961 16.27 -29.68 -9.06
C PHE A 961 17.28 -30.48 -8.26
N ASN A 962 18.32 -29.80 -7.77
CA ASN A 962 19.06 -30.29 -6.61
C ASN A 962 18.08 -30.27 -5.43
N LEU A 963 17.46 -31.42 -5.18
CA LEU A 963 16.86 -31.73 -3.89
C LEU A 963 17.93 -32.36 -3.01
N GLY A 964 18.51 -31.51 -2.18
CA GLY A 964 18.91 -31.82 -0.81
C GLY A 964 18.76 -30.48 -0.12
N LEU A 965 18.11 -30.27 1.01
CA LEU A 965 17.62 -31.03 2.14
C LEU A 965 16.68 -30.02 2.84
N PHE A 966 15.52 -30.48 3.29
CA PHE A 966 14.85 -29.93 4.46
C PHE A 966 15.42 -30.60 5.71
#